data_AF-A0A2E7ZEP9-F1
#
_entry.id   AF-A0A2E7ZEP9-F1
#
_cell.length_a   1.000
_cell.length_b   1.000
_cell.length_c   1.000
_cell.angle_alpha   90.00
_cell.angle_beta   90.00
_cell.angle_gamma   90.00
#
_symmetry.space_group_name_H-M   'P 1'
#
loop_
_entity.id
_entity.type
_entity.pdbx_description
1 polymer ?
#
loop_
_entity_poly.entity_id
_entity_poly.type
_entity_poly.pdbx_seq_one_letter_code
_entity_poly.pdbx_strand_id
1 'polypeptide(L)'
;MNVISISTILGNPIQTKQLLLRGLVPAVWLILAHSTLTNCQELKQIRGLSEPNEIRVQFKKLSKEKSLCTNGFVTHNLDHFTSIPGDSVDQFEANGAGIALGDLDADGDLDIVLANHASPNTILWNRGSSTTETELSKNFHTERMPFGDTRAVNLVDVDGDGLLDIVLTRRTGALNFLRNHGQIRSTPKNHVAFQKESGASFFQEVLPGIAYPAYTMNWSDLDLDGDLDLVTGSYNASLLVDLGNDFLLHNNTGVFVYNQQGGRFVPTQLAETAQAMAIVFFDINGDGFKDIVVGNDFAVPDYTWLSKISKTASFRYKTGEKGFRNPGDLYGIINWTPFFFDTTSYSTMSLDVGDLNNDGLPELFSTDMMPYDELPATVDAYEPLMAEMDHNRHAGDPQIMANVLLMHTGVLGYQNVARSRGLDSTGWSWSAKFGDLDQDGFLDLYVVNGMAEAMVFAHLDNHELVEANQAFWNMGKGYFKPAPEWGLGSTLGGRGMSMGDLDGDGDLDIVVNNLRGPAQLFENRICHGESLQVDLRWQRFQTSEIHSQMGVFGNSRAIGAVLHLHTSAGTFTRDVRVASGYLSGDPPQVHFGFPTDTKLYSLEIQWPDRIVTIVRDLQPMTLLTVSRFSGLNKQSENLQHKHVAESNFIEKKQKNKPILLFKELNGDPSEKTKHQAFQTVLHETILDDRLTTVIAKQELTGNPSMGLYLPSIEEPLAQLGMKLFFSKALGGDLDSACASCHHPLLGGGDGLSVSIGVGAHDQDLLGEGRTHSEGPTVPRNSQSTFNVGFYHQVLFYDGRVESLGDKNKEVGKNLHSKKTMRWGIRTPDSQFGIPDPEAGIDLIAAQSRFPVTSLDEMRGFEFEAHRPPRYARRHLVARLGGYDSGTGELKRNKWQGEFQSVFGKKKNPRDLINQTNISAALSTYQRSQVFVDTPWRAYVQGKKDAIGNSAKRGALLFFESADDGGAGCTTCHSGDFFTDEQFHVLAVPQIGPGMEDGPYHDDFGRFRESGNPADLYAFRTPTLLNVEVTGPYGHDGAYATLKGIVLHHLNPSRAIAEYDVTQLEPAVQTQYLVFNTGRALAKLQENRNAGQKVIRDIRLTSKQINDLISFLLTLTDPCVKNTACLASWIPDDNDTDPDGLRLKAKIKSPVTMRH
;
A
#
# COMPACT_ATOMS: atom_id res chain seq x y z
N MET A 1 48.57 -29.53 43.22
CA MET A 1 49.50 -29.87 44.32
C MET A 1 49.14 -29.00 45.52
N ASN A 2 49.09 -29.59 46.72
CA ASN A 2 49.03 -29.01 48.08
C ASN A 2 47.90 -27.97 48.38
N VAL A 3 46.90 -28.26 49.25
CA VAL A 3 46.88 -28.49 50.74
C VAL A 3 46.78 -27.15 51.49
N ILE A 4 45.75 -26.84 52.30
CA ILE A 4 45.44 -27.13 53.75
C ILE A 4 43.93 -26.77 53.99
N SER A 5 43.15 -27.13 55.04
CA SER A 5 42.95 -28.29 55.95
C SER A 5 42.00 -27.87 57.13
N ILE A 6 41.61 -28.78 58.04
CA ILE A 6 40.97 -28.59 59.39
C ILE A 6 39.49 -28.09 59.37
N SER A 7 38.42 -28.74 59.88
CA SER A 7 38.11 -29.81 60.86
C SER A 7 37.59 -29.37 62.25
N THR A 8 36.24 -29.39 62.41
CA THR A 8 35.39 -29.88 63.55
C THR A 8 35.78 -29.70 65.04
N ILE A 9 34.76 -29.62 65.95
CA ILE A 9 34.49 -30.52 67.12
C ILE A 9 33.64 -29.87 68.28
N LEU A 10 32.70 -30.66 68.87
CA LEU A 10 31.96 -30.57 70.18
C LEU A 10 30.92 -29.44 70.47
N GLY A 11 29.77 -29.68 71.15
CA GLY A 11 29.10 -30.95 71.49
C GLY A 11 28.03 -30.94 72.62
N ASN A 12 27.13 -31.96 72.60
CA ASN A 12 26.46 -32.64 73.74
C ASN A 12 25.19 -32.02 74.45
N PRO A 13 24.33 -32.81 75.16
CA PRO A 13 23.26 -33.68 74.60
C PRO A 13 21.92 -33.74 75.44
N ILE A 14 21.11 -34.82 75.28
CA ILE A 14 20.01 -35.31 76.17
C ILE A 14 18.62 -34.67 75.87
N GLN A 15 17.46 -35.35 75.79
CA GLN A 15 16.99 -36.63 76.38
C GLN A 15 16.04 -37.47 75.47
N THR A 16 15.87 -38.75 75.80
CA THR A 16 15.04 -39.76 75.12
C THR A 16 13.69 -40.05 75.79
N LYS A 17 12.69 -40.47 74.99
CA LYS A 17 11.54 -41.37 75.30
C LYS A 17 10.65 -41.47 74.03
N GLN A 18 9.93 -42.54 73.68
CA GLN A 18 10.01 -43.95 74.08
C GLN A 18 9.26 -44.81 73.02
N LEU A 19 9.98 -45.73 72.36
CA LEU A 19 9.69 -47.17 72.20
C LEU A 19 8.25 -47.68 71.88
N LEU A 20 8.13 -48.42 70.75
CA LEU A 20 7.49 -49.76 70.58
C LEU A 20 7.37 -50.04 69.05
N LEU A 21 8.19 -50.80 68.33
CA LEU A 21 8.84 -52.12 68.49
C LEU A 21 7.94 -53.33 68.12
N ARG A 22 8.15 -53.87 66.89
CA ARG A 22 7.97 -55.27 66.35
C ARG A 22 7.55 -55.21 64.87
N GLY A 23 8.09 -55.97 63.90
CA GLY A 23 9.27 -56.87 63.89
C GLY A 23 9.16 -57.97 62.78
N LEU A 24 10.31 -58.39 62.19
CA LEU A 24 10.55 -59.59 61.35
C LEU A 24 9.96 -59.58 59.90
N VAL A 25 10.68 -59.49 58.75
CA VAL A 25 11.87 -60.20 58.20
C VAL A 25 11.64 -61.73 58.12
N PRO A 26 11.92 -62.50 57.01
CA PRO A 26 12.79 -62.23 55.83
C PRO A 26 12.26 -62.64 54.42
N ALA A 27 13.17 -62.54 53.42
CA ALA A 27 13.42 -63.48 52.30
C ALA A 27 12.93 -63.13 50.87
N VAL A 28 13.94 -62.78 50.06
CA VAL A 28 13.95 -62.50 48.62
C VAL A 28 13.78 -63.77 47.78
N TRP A 29 12.99 -63.74 46.68
CA TRP A 29 13.36 -64.05 45.28
C TRP A 29 12.15 -64.37 44.36
N LEU A 30 12.36 -64.17 43.04
CA LEU A 30 11.57 -64.65 41.88
C LEU A 30 10.28 -63.91 41.47
N ILE A 31 10.49 -62.79 40.73
CA ILE A 31 10.27 -62.69 39.27
C ILE A 31 8.84 -62.91 38.67
N LEU A 32 8.47 -61.96 37.81
CA LEU A 32 7.40 -61.94 36.78
C LEU A 32 5.94 -61.62 37.17
N ALA A 33 5.57 -60.38 36.82
CA ALA A 33 4.44 -60.01 35.95
C ALA A 33 3.00 -59.93 36.52
N HIS A 34 2.45 -58.72 36.33
CA HIS A 34 1.02 -58.34 36.19
C HIS A 34 0.08 -58.31 37.41
N SER A 35 -0.46 -57.09 37.64
CA SER A 35 -1.83 -56.77 38.12
C SER A 35 -2.27 -57.27 39.52
N THR A 36 -2.95 -56.51 40.39
CA THR A 36 -3.61 -55.18 40.26
C THR A 36 -4.00 -54.64 41.65
N LEU A 37 -4.23 -53.32 41.76
CA LEU A 37 -5.19 -52.66 42.68
C LEU A 37 -5.07 -52.86 44.22
N THR A 38 -4.61 -51.81 44.90
CA THR A 38 -5.40 -51.05 45.92
C THR A 38 -4.69 -49.70 46.10
N ASN A 39 -5.34 -48.58 45.75
CA ASN A 39 -6.32 -47.80 46.54
C ASN A 39 -5.62 -46.68 47.35
N CYS A 40 -5.75 -45.44 46.89
CA CYS A 40 -5.20 -44.25 47.55
C CYS A 40 -6.31 -43.21 47.74
N GLN A 41 -7.02 -43.30 48.86
CA GLN A 41 -7.95 -42.27 49.34
C GLN A 41 -7.27 -41.42 50.41
N GLU A 42 -6.34 -40.55 50.02
CA GLU A 42 -5.90 -39.42 50.85
C GLU A 42 -5.03 -38.46 50.01
N LEU A 43 -5.68 -37.55 49.27
CA LEU A 43 -5.09 -36.32 48.68
C LEU A 43 -6.20 -35.50 47.99
N LYS A 44 -7.19 -35.06 48.78
CA LYS A 44 -8.35 -34.26 48.31
C LYS A 44 -8.25 -32.80 48.74
N GLN A 45 -7.09 -32.16 48.50
CA GLN A 45 -6.93 -30.73 48.77
C GLN A 45 -5.89 -30.03 47.87
N ILE A 46 -6.02 -30.20 46.55
CA ILE A 46 -5.50 -29.24 45.57
C ILE A 46 -6.71 -28.77 44.76
N ARG A 47 -7.13 -27.51 44.96
CA ARG A 47 -8.16 -26.84 44.14
C ARG A 47 -7.45 -25.81 43.27
N GLY A 48 -7.80 -25.76 41.98
CA GLY A 48 -7.55 -24.58 41.13
C GLY A 48 -6.19 -24.50 40.45
N LEU A 49 -5.76 -25.58 39.76
CA LEU A 49 -4.88 -25.39 38.60
C LEU A 49 -5.79 -25.21 37.38
N SER A 50 -5.62 -24.10 36.65
CA SER A 50 -6.33 -23.79 35.40
C SER A 50 -6.03 -24.85 34.33
N GLU A 51 -6.97 -25.09 33.41
CA GLU A 51 -6.71 -26.02 32.31
C GLU A 51 -5.87 -25.37 31.20
N PRO A 52 -4.99 -26.12 30.49
CA PRO A 52 -4.21 -25.55 29.40
C PRO A 52 -5.10 -25.09 28.24
N ASN A 53 -4.91 -23.84 27.80
CA ASN A 53 -5.77 -23.08 26.87
C ASN A 53 -7.14 -22.68 27.42
N GLU A 54 -7.28 -22.55 28.75
CA GLU A 54 -8.39 -21.82 29.34
C GLU A 54 -8.36 -20.34 28.90
N ILE A 55 -9.53 -19.84 28.45
CA ILE A 55 -9.77 -18.44 28.11
C ILE A 55 -10.77 -17.88 29.11
N ARG A 56 -10.46 -16.75 29.73
CA ARG A 56 -11.35 -16.01 30.63
C ARG A 56 -11.63 -14.64 30.03
N VAL A 57 -12.89 -14.22 30.10
CA VAL A 57 -13.33 -12.90 29.63
C VAL A 57 -14.02 -12.21 30.79
N GLN A 58 -13.61 -10.97 31.08
CA GLN A 58 -14.20 -10.13 32.11
C GLN A 58 -14.60 -8.78 31.52
N PHE A 59 -15.65 -8.18 32.07
CA PHE A 59 -16.19 -6.89 31.62
C PHE A 59 -16.22 -5.93 32.83
N LYS A 60 -15.39 -4.87 32.82
CA LYS A 60 -15.55 -3.67 33.68
C LYS A 60 -16.38 -2.68 32.87
N LYS A 61 -17.47 -2.16 33.42
CA LYS A 61 -18.23 -1.11 32.74
C LYS A 61 -17.46 0.20 32.89
N LEU A 62 -17.31 0.96 31.80
CA LEU A 62 -16.72 2.29 31.83
C LEU A 62 -17.64 3.27 32.57
N SER A 63 -17.06 4.38 33.03
CA SER A 63 -17.79 5.50 33.60
C SER A 63 -18.89 5.94 32.64
N LYS A 64 -20.07 6.29 33.18
CA LYS A 64 -21.22 6.73 32.35
C LYS A 64 -21.59 8.19 32.55
N GLU A 65 -20.90 8.87 33.45
CA GLU A 65 -21.00 10.31 33.62
C GLU A 65 -19.81 10.92 32.90
N LYS A 66 -19.87 10.90 31.56
CA LYS A 66 -19.03 11.76 30.72
C LYS A 66 -19.05 13.16 31.30
N SER A 67 -17.92 13.86 31.20
CA SER A 67 -17.84 15.29 31.48
C SER A 67 -18.88 16.07 30.64
N LEU A 68 -19.07 17.37 30.91
CA LEU A 68 -20.02 18.19 30.15
C LEU A 68 -19.63 18.23 28.65
N CYS A 69 -20.28 17.39 27.85
CA CYS A 69 -20.03 17.22 26.42
C CYS A 69 -19.87 18.55 25.68
N THR A 70 -18.80 18.66 24.91
CA THR A 70 -18.52 19.79 24.03
C THR A 70 -18.27 19.28 22.60
N ASN A 71 -17.67 20.12 21.75
CA ASN A 71 -17.26 19.76 20.40
C ASN A 71 -15.72 19.69 20.26
N GLY A 72 -15.00 19.49 21.38
CA GLY A 72 -13.54 19.48 21.42
C GLY A 72 -12.99 19.13 22.81
N PHE A 73 -11.71 19.43 23.02
CA PHE A 73 -10.93 19.07 24.20
C PHE A 73 -10.84 20.23 25.20
N VAL A 74 -10.52 19.91 26.46
CA VAL A 74 -10.20 20.88 27.51
C VAL A 74 -8.78 20.69 28.00
N THR A 75 -7.97 21.76 27.92
CA THR A 75 -6.55 21.70 28.29
C THR A 75 -6.33 21.97 29.77
N HIS A 76 -5.57 21.09 30.41
CA HIS A 76 -5.07 21.22 31.77
C HIS A 76 -3.53 21.20 31.78
N ASN A 77 -2.92 21.94 32.70
CA ASN A 77 -1.50 21.80 32.98
C ASN A 77 -1.30 20.75 34.08
N LEU A 78 -0.41 19.80 33.84
CA LEU A 78 0.03 18.83 34.82
C LEU A 78 1.20 19.38 35.65
N ASP A 79 1.39 18.85 36.85
CA ASP A 79 2.53 19.20 37.72
C ASP A 79 3.82 18.51 37.24
N HIS A 80 4.32 18.90 36.08
CA HIS A 80 5.63 18.54 35.53
C HIS A 80 6.11 19.66 34.62
N PHE A 81 7.42 19.93 34.60
CA PHE A 81 8.03 20.93 33.73
C PHE A 81 9.35 20.41 33.17
N THR A 82 9.46 20.26 31.85
CA THR A 82 10.67 19.73 31.19
C THR A 82 11.75 20.81 31.13
N SER A 83 12.75 20.73 32.01
CA SER A 83 13.83 21.71 32.08
C SER A 83 15.08 21.23 31.35
N ILE A 84 15.86 22.19 30.85
CA ILE A 84 17.16 21.99 30.21
C ILE A 84 18.29 22.53 31.11
N PRO A 85 19.56 22.13 30.88
CA PRO A 85 20.72 22.67 31.59
C PRO A 85 21.08 24.06 31.06
N GLY A 86 20.66 25.11 31.76
CA GLY A 86 21.02 26.50 31.46
C GLY A 86 19.90 27.30 30.80
N ASP A 87 20.26 28.48 30.25
CA ASP A 87 19.31 29.48 29.76
C ASP A 87 19.07 29.39 28.23
N SER A 88 20.04 28.88 27.45
CA SER A 88 19.95 28.67 26.00
C SER A 88 19.56 27.22 25.67
N VAL A 89 18.75 27.05 24.62
CA VAL A 89 18.48 25.73 24.04
C VAL A 89 19.50 25.46 22.95
N ASP A 90 20.40 24.52 23.20
CA ASP A 90 21.37 24.04 22.19
C ASP A 90 20.77 22.83 21.43
N GLN A 91 21.29 22.50 20.25
CA GLN A 91 20.74 21.48 19.33
C GLN A 91 20.15 20.21 20.00
N PHE A 92 20.91 19.50 20.83
CA PHE A 92 20.42 18.25 21.45
C PHE A 92 19.55 18.47 22.70
N GLU A 93 19.46 19.70 23.20
CA GLU A 93 18.54 20.13 24.24
C GLU A 93 17.15 20.35 23.67
N ALA A 94 17.08 20.87 22.44
CA ALA A 94 15.86 21.11 21.68
C ALA A 94 15.00 19.85 21.47
N ASN A 95 15.64 18.68 21.41
CA ASN A 95 15.01 17.36 21.32
C ASN A 95 14.13 17.02 22.55
N GLY A 96 14.40 17.60 23.72
CA GLY A 96 13.61 17.33 24.93
C GLY A 96 13.56 15.84 25.34
N ALA A 97 12.36 15.38 25.76
CA ALA A 97 12.12 14.08 26.38
C ALA A 97 10.69 13.54 26.15
N GLY A 98 10.53 12.22 26.27
CA GLY A 98 9.31 11.45 26.03
C GLY A 98 8.34 11.34 27.22
N ILE A 99 7.31 10.52 27.05
CA ILE A 99 6.24 10.24 28.02
C ILE A 99 5.71 8.82 27.83
N ALA A 100 5.18 8.16 28.85
CA ALA A 100 4.44 6.90 28.69
C ALA A 100 3.23 6.81 29.63
N LEU A 101 2.22 6.04 29.21
CA LEU A 101 0.99 5.78 29.97
C LEU A 101 0.88 4.29 30.31
N GLY A 102 0.35 3.96 31.49
CA GLY A 102 0.17 2.57 31.93
C GLY A 102 -0.22 2.45 33.39
N ASP A 103 -1.02 1.43 33.70
CA ASP A 103 -1.43 1.04 35.06
C ASP A 103 -0.23 0.44 35.83
N LEU A 104 0.41 1.23 36.70
CA LEU A 104 1.67 0.87 37.38
C LEU A 104 1.48 0.25 38.77
N ASP A 105 0.36 0.52 39.47
CA ASP A 105 0.07 -0.09 40.77
C ASP A 105 -1.07 -1.14 40.76
N ALA A 106 -1.59 -1.46 39.56
CA ALA A 106 -2.58 -2.49 39.27
C ALA A 106 -3.98 -2.21 39.87
N ASP A 107 -4.35 -0.93 40.03
CA ASP A 107 -5.70 -0.52 40.40
C ASP A 107 -6.67 -0.46 39.20
N GLY A 108 -6.11 -0.36 37.98
CA GLY A 108 -6.84 -0.42 36.72
C GLY A 108 -7.30 0.93 36.18
N ASP A 109 -6.75 2.03 36.68
CA ASP A 109 -6.76 3.37 36.08
C ASP A 109 -5.33 3.65 35.51
N LEU A 110 -5.17 4.49 34.47
CA LEU A 110 -3.87 4.67 33.79
C LEU A 110 -3.00 5.77 34.44
N ASP A 111 -1.77 5.44 34.84
CA ASP A 111 -0.77 6.40 35.33
C ASP A 111 0.05 7.04 34.20
N ILE A 112 0.74 8.16 34.51
CA ILE A 112 1.60 8.88 33.56
C ILE A 112 3.05 8.90 34.06
N VAL A 113 4.00 8.49 33.23
CA VAL A 113 5.45 8.70 33.49
C VAL A 113 6.02 9.72 32.51
N LEU A 114 6.50 10.83 33.04
CA LEU A 114 7.07 11.96 32.29
C LEU A 114 8.58 11.99 32.47
N ALA A 115 9.30 11.77 31.36
CA ALA A 115 10.75 11.91 31.32
C ALA A 115 11.16 13.39 31.38
N ASN A 116 12.29 13.66 32.02
CA ASN A 116 12.85 15.00 32.14
C ASN A 116 14.34 14.97 31.81
N HIS A 117 14.80 16.10 31.30
CA HIS A 117 16.14 16.24 30.78
C HIS A 117 17.10 16.70 31.89
N ALA A 118 16.93 17.89 32.46
CA ALA A 118 17.80 18.39 33.53
C ALA A 118 17.25 18.21 34.96
N SER A 119 15.92 18.16 35.14
CA SER A 119 15.28 17.93 36.44
C SER A 119 14.91 16.46 36.63
N PRO A 120 14.38 16.06 37.80
CA PRO A 120 13.95 14.68 38.01
C PRO A 120 12.76 14.26 37.13
N ASN A 121 12.76 13.00 36.69
CA ASN A 121 11.61 12.34 36.08
C ASN A 121 10.42 12.32 37.05
N THR A 122 9.21 12.12 36.53
CA THR A 122 7.96 12.20 37.30
C THR A 122 7.05 11.02 37.04
N ILE A 123 6.39 10.52 38.08
CA ILE A 123 5.18 9.72 37.98
C ILE A 123 4.01 10.59 38.43
N LEU A 124 2.91 10.58 37.68
CA LEU A 124 1.63 11.14 38.08
C LEU A 124 0.69 9.97 38.31
N TRP A 125 0.46 9.65 39.58
CA TRP A 125 -0.39 8.55 40.01
C TRP A 125 -1.86 8.89 39.83
N ASN A 126 -2.57 8.18 38.96
CA ASN A 126 -3.98 8.43 38.69
C ASN A 126 -4.85 7.78 39.76
N ARG A 127 -5.67 8.57 40.45
CA ARG A 127 -6.55 8.07 41.52
C ARG A 127 -8.01 7.95 41.07
N GLY A 128 -8.26 7.97 39.75
CA GLY A 128 -9.53 8.30 39.10
C GLY A 128 -10.78 7.74 39.76
N SER A 129 -10.81 6.43 40.02
CA SER A 129 -11.96 5.74 40.62
C SER A 129 -12.21 6.03 42.12
N SER A 130 -11.35 6.80 42.79
CA SER A 130 -11.37 7.02 44.24
C SER A 130 -11.57 8.47 44.71
N THR A 131 -11.57 9.45 43.80
CA THR A 131 -11.71 10.89 44.15
C THR A 131 -13.16 11.37 44.05
N THR A 132 -13.41 12.60 44.52
CA THR A 132 -14.65 13.35 44.25
C THR A 132 -14.37 14.64 43.49
N GLU A 133 -13.24 14.72 42.79
CA GLU A 133 -12.83 15.88 42.02
C GLU A 133 -13.55 15.91 40.67
N THR A 134 -13.90 17.10 40.19
CA THR A 134 -14.63 17.29 38.91
C THR A 134 -13.71 17.84 37.81
N GLU A 135 -12.40 17.77 37.99
CA GLU A 135 -11.39 18.22 37.04
C GLU A 135 -10.30 17.16 36.98
N LEU A 136 -10.13 16.52 35.82
CA LEU A 136 -9.27 15.34 35.65
C LEU A 136 -7.82 15.59 36.11
N SER A 137 -7.30 16.80 35.89
CA SER A 137 -5.97 17.24 36.34
C SER A 137 -5.70 17.05 37.84
N LYS A 138 -6.76 17.05 38.67
CA LYS A 138 -6.67 16.90 40.14
C LYS A 138 -6.72 15.45 40.63
N ASN A 139 -7.03 14.48 39.75
CA ASN A 139 -6.96 13.06 40.09
C ASN A 139 -5.52 12.59 40.27
N PHE A 140 -4.57 13.30 39.65
CA PHE A 140 -3.16 12.94 39.66
C PHE A 140 -2.44 13.36 40.94
N HIS A 141 -1.64 12.43 41.48
CA HIS A 141 -0.69 12.71 42.54
C HIS A 141 0.75 12.63 42.05
N THR A 142 1.46 13.76 42.14
CA THR A 142 2.85 13.89 41.69
C THR A 142 3.85 13.19 42.61
N GLU A 143 4.67 12.33 42.02
CA GLU A 143 5.92 11.84 42.62
C GLU A 143 7.11 12.16 41.71
N ARG A 144 8.22 12.61 42.31
CA ARG A 144 9.49 12.85 41.61
C ARG A 144 10.43 11.67 41.83
N MET A 145 10.97 11.10 40.76
CA MET A 145 12.03 10.10 40.83
C MET A 145 13.32 10.71 41.41
N PRO A 146 14.29 9.91 41.88
CA PRO A 146 15.56 10.43 42.40
C PRO A 146 16.57 10.87 41.31
N PHE A 147 16.23 10.81 40.02
CA PHE A 147 17.12 11.12 38.89
C PHE A 147 16.36 11.66 37.65
N GLY A 148 17.12 12.21 36.69
CA GLY A 148 16.66 12.74 35.39
C GLY A 148 17.56 12.25 34.24
N ASP A 149 17.96 13.14 33.32
CA ASP A 149 18.77 12.87 32.12
C ASP A 149 18.24 11.69 31.30
N THR A 150 16.94 11.74 31.02
CA THR A 150 16.20 10.70 30.31
C THR A 150 15.69 11.21 28.97
N ARG A 151 15.73 10.36 27.94
CA ARG A 151 15.21 10.67 26.60
C ARG A 151 13.86 10.00 26.36
N ALA A 152 13.84 8.69 26.22
CA ALA A 152 12.62 7.89 26.03
C ALA A 152 12.22 7.13 27.29
N VAL A 153 10.92 6.82 27.38
CA VAL A 153 10.32 6.00 28.43
C VAL A 153 9.32 5.01 27.82
N ASN A 154 9.38 3.75 28.25
CA ASN A 154 8.35 2.75 27.95
C ASN A 154 7.94 2.05 29.25
N LEU A 155 6.67 1.67 29.34
CA LEU A 155 6.13 0.87 30.45
C LEU A 155 5.84 -0.54 29.93
N VAL A 156 6.57 -1.53 30.46
CA VAL A 156 6.56 -2.89 29.92
C VAL A 156 6.87 -3.86 31.05
N ASP A 157 6.16 -4.99 31.07
CA ASP A 157 6.44 -6.10 31.97
C ASP A 157 7.63 -6.89 31.40
N VAL A 158 8.84 -6.64 31.90
CA VAL A 158 10.07 -7.24 31.33
C VAL A 158 10.30 -8.65 31.88
N ASP A 159 9.79 -8.95 33.07
CA ASP A 159 10.07 -10.19 33.79
C ASP A 159 8.94 -11.23 33.81
N GLY A 160 7.79 -10.88 33.23
CA GLY A 160 6.60 -11.71 33.06
C GLY A 160 5.71 -11.84 34.30
N ASP A 161 5.91 -11.06 35.36
CA ASP A 161 5.18 -11.23 36.62
C ASP A 161 3.74 -10.66 36.64
N GLY A 162 3.41 -9.80 35.67
CA GLY A 162 2.12 -9.17 35.46
C GLY A 162 2.07 -7.67 35.77
N LEU A 163 3.09 -7.13 36.44
CA LEU A 163 3.25 -5.71 36.74
C LEU A 163 4.02 -5.00 35.61
N LEU A 164 3.76 -3.71 35.40
CA LEU A 164 4.54 -2.92 34.43
C LEU A 164 5.79 -2.36 35.10
N ASP A 165 6.96 -2.61 34.51
CA ASP A 165 8.23 -1.96 34.87
C ASP A 165 8.38 -0.63 34.13
N ILE A 166 9.28 0.23 34.63
CA ILE A 166 9.65 1.48 33.95
C ILE A 166 11.04 1.31 33.33
N VAL A 167 11.11 1.38 31.99
CA VAL A 167 12.37 1.40 31.24
C VAL A 167 12.62 2.81 30.72
N LEU A 168 13.85 3.31 30.85
CA LEU A 168 14.23 4.68 30.48
C LEU A 168 15.56 4.68 29.70
N THR A 169 15.60 5.37 28.55
CA THR A 169 16.85 5.59 27.80
C THR A 169 17.64 6.78 28.35
N ARG A 170 18.95 6.81 28.09
CA ARG A 170 19.87 7.87 28.53
C ARG A 170 20.62 8.46 27.35
N ARG A 171 21.02 9.73 27.48
CA ARG A 171 21.88 10.40 26.49
C ARG A 171 23.21 9.65 26.28
N THR A 172 23.81 9.15 27.37
CA THR A 172 25.01 8.31 27.34
C THR A 172 24.86 7.06 28.20
N GLY A 173 25.40 5.93 27.70
CA GLY A 173 25.38 4.64 28.41
C GLY A 173 24.06 3.87 28.32
N ALA A 174 24.03 2.69 28.95
CA ALA A 174 22.91 1.74 28.89
C ALA A 174 21.61 2.29 29.51
N LEU A 175 20.50 1.58 29.29
CA LEU A 175 19.18 1.90 29.87
C LEU A 175 19.20 1.97 31.41
N ASN A 176 18.28 2.74 31.99
CA ASN A 176 17.84 2.54 33.38
C ASN A 176 16.61 1.61 33.36
N PHE A 177 16.65 0.57 34.19
CA PHE A 177 15.53 -0.35 34.40
C PHE A 177 15.07 -0.26 35.85
N LEU A 178 13.79 0.01 36.04
CA LEU A 178 13.16 0.17 37.34
C LEU A 178 12.09 -0.92 37.47
N ARG A 179 12.48 -2.03 38.08
CA ARG A 179 11.63 -3.20 38.23
C ARG A 179 10.54 -2.94 39.27
N ASN A 180 9.30 -3.29 38.95
CA ASN A 180 8.16 -3.14 39.84
C ASN A 180 8.00 -4.37 40.74
N HIS A 181 8.05 -4.18 42.06
CA HIS A 181 7.84 -5.26 43.04
C HIS A 181 6.46 -5.18 43.73
N GLY A 182 5.57 -4.29 43.25
CA GLY A 182 4.25 -4.03 43.82
C GLY A 182 4.28 -3.62 45.30
N GLN A 183 3.24 -3.97 46.06
CA GLN A 183 3.16 -3.64 47.49
C GLN A 183 4.10 -4.49 48.37
N ILE A 184 5.34 -4.01 48.57
CA ILE A 184 6.30 -4.62 49.48
C ILE A 184 6.16 -4.10 50.92
N ARG A 185 6.42 -4.97 51.91
CA ARG A 185 6.37 -4.60 53.35
C ARG A 185 7.66 -3.97 53.89
N SER A 186 8.77 -4.11 53.18
CA SER A 186 10.08 -3.56 53.58
C SER A 186 11.09 -3.61 52.44
N THR A 187 11.77 -2.49 52.17
CA THR A 187 12.88 -2.41 51.21
C THR A 187 14.06 -3.30 51.63
N PRO A 188 14.63 -4.12 50.73
CA PRO A 188 15.88 -4.83 50.99
C PRO A 188 17.04 -3.86 51.26
N LYS A 189 17.94 -4.23 52.19
CA LYS A 189 19.17 -3.46 52.41
C LYS A 189 19.98 -3.44 51.11
N ASN A 190 20.44 -2.26 50.71
CA ASN A 190 21.21 -1.95 49.50
C ASN A 190 20.40 -1.71 48.20
N HIS A 191 19.07 -1.68 48.24
CA HIS A 191 18.27 -1.23 47.08
C HIS A 191 17.84 0.23 47.25
N VAL A 192 17.98 1.03 46.20
CA VAL A 192 17.35 2.35 46.11
C VAL A 192 15.92 2.12 45.66
N ALA A 193 14.99 2.22 46.60
CA ALA A 193 13.57 2.14 46.32
C ALA A 193 12.93 3.52 46.40
N PHE A 194 12.13 3.86 45.39
CA PHE A 194 11.18 4.96 45.48
C PHE A 194 9.77 4.35 45.38
N GLN A 195 9.14 4.25 46.55
CA GLN A 195 7.72 4.52 46.80
C GLN A 195 7.33 4.11 48.22
N LYS A 196 6.30 4.79 48.76
CA LYS A 196 5.62 4.45 50.03
C LYS A 196 4.13 4.78 50.07
N GLU A 197 3.55 5.42 49.04
CA GLU A 197 2.25 6.12 49.19
C GLU A 197 1.12 5.73 48.20
N SER A 198 1.35 5.26 46.96
CA SER A 198 0.24 4.77 46.09
C SER A 198 0.03 3.26 46.17
N GLY A 199 1.02 2.45 45.77
CA GLY A 199 0.86 0.99 45.75
C GLY A 199 1.99 0.20 45.07
N ALA A 200 2.82 0.84 44.26
CA ALA A 200 3.98 0.19 43.65
C ALA A 200 5.23 0.28 44.55
N SER A 201 6.31 -0.37 44.12
CA SER A 201 7.64 -0.15 44.69
C SER A 201 8.71 -0.54 43.68
N PHE A 202 9.43 0.46 43.17
CA PHE A 202 10.41 0.26 42.11
C PHE A 202 11.82 0.09 42.65
N PHE A 203 12.55 -0.91 42.16
CA PHE A 203 13.98 -1.08 42.40
C PHE A 203 14.76 -0.88 41.11
N GLN A 204 15.82 -0.07 41.16
CA GLN A 204 16.74 0.05 40.04
C GLN A 204 17.61 -1.21 39.90
N GLU A 205 17.47 -1.91 38.78
CA GLU A 205 18.17 -3.15 38.46
C GLU A 205 18.91 -3.01 37.10
N VAL A 206 19.68 -4.03 36.70
CA VAL A 206 20.45 -4.03 35.45
C VAL A 206 19.98 -5.20 34.60
N LEU A 207 19.47 -4.92 33.40
CA LEU A 207 19.09 -5.94 32.41
C LEU A 207 20.35 -6.62 31.83
N PRO A 208 20.60 -7.91 32.09
CA PRO A 208 21.84 -8.56 31.69
C PRO A 208 21.96 -8.68 30.17
N GLY A 209 23.06 -8.16 29.63
CA GLY A 209 23.37 -8.21 28.20
C GLY A 209 23.10 -6.90 27.46
N ILE A 210 22.27 -6.01 28.02
CA ILE A 210 22.11 -4.63 27.53
C ILE A 210 23.24 -3.77 28.11
N ALA A 211 24.09 -3.23 27.25
CA ALA A 211 25.31 -2.50 27.64
C ALA A 211 25.67 -1.32 26.74
N TYR A 212 24.91 -1.07 25.67
CA TYR A 212 25.21 -0.05 24.67
C TYR A 212 24.32 1.19 24.86
N PRO A 213 24.77 2.39 24.43
CA PRO A 213 23.94 3.59 24.42
C PRO A 213 22.71 3.41 23.52
N ALA A 214 21.57 3.87 24.02
CA ALA A 214 20.30 3.89 23.30
C ALA A 214 19.66 5.26 23.52
N TYR A 215 19.23 5.91 22.44
CA TYR A 215 18.49 7.16 22.49
C TYR A 215 16.98 6.88 22.47
N THR A 216 16.58 5.98 21.58
CA THR A 216 15.21 5.48 21.42
C THR A 216 15.16 3.95 21.53
N MET A 217 13.98 3.40 21.83
CA MET A 217 13.75 1.97 22.04
C MET A 217 12.29 1.57 21.74
N ASN A 218 12.05 0.30 21.42
CA ASN A 218 10.72 -0.32 21.34
C ASN A 218 10.81 -1.82 21.65
N TRP A 219 9.70 -2.44 22.09
CA TRP A 219 9.60 -3.82 22.59
C TRP A 219 8.54 -4.64 21.85
N SER A 220 8.85 -5.90 21.53
CA SER A 220 7.91 -6.88 20.96
C SER A 220 8.47 -8.30 21.09
N ASP A 221 7.61 -9.31 21.08
CA ASP A 221 8.00 -10.70 20.79
C ASP A 221 8.28 -10.78 19.27
N LEU A 222 9.55 -10.72 18.85
CA LEU A 222 9.91 -10.64 17.42
C LEU A 222 10.17 -12.02 16.83
N ASP A 223 10.84 -12.92 17.55
CA ASP A 223 11.12 -14.27 17.06
C ASP A 223 10.00 -15.31 17.34
N LEU A 224 8.93 -14.90 18.02
CA LEU A 224 7.74 -15.68 18.38
C LEU A 224 8.01 -16.82 19.38
N ASP A 225 9.07 -16.69 20.19
CA ASP A 225 9.34 -17.61 21.29
C ASP A 225 8.44 -17.38 22.51
N GLY A 226 7.74 -16.23 22.60
CA GLY A 226 6.78 -15.88 23.64
C GLY A 226 7.32 -15.02 24.78
N ASP A 227 8.61 -14.67 24.77
CA ASP A 227 9.21 -13.68 25.65
C ASP A 227 9.33 -12.32 24.91
N LEU A 228 9.77 -11.24 25.57
CA LEU A 228 9.88 -9.91 24.93
C LEU A 228 11.32 -9.58 24.50
N ASP A 229 11.46 -9.22 23.23
CA ASP A 229 12.69 -8.68 22.66
C ASP A 229 12.68 -7.15 22.69
N LEU A 230 13.88 -6.56 22.62
CA LEU A 230 14.11 -5.12 22.62
C LEU A 230 14.84 -4.71 21.34
N VAL A 231 14.42 -3.62 20.71
CA VAL A 231 15.21 -2.92 19.68
C VAL A 231 15.60 -1.55 20.20
N THR A 232 16.87 -1.17 20.04
CA THR A 232 17.39 0.16 20.39
C THR A 232 18.09 0.81 19.22
N GLY A 233 18.02 2.14 19.14
CA GLY A 233 18.83 2.95 18.24
C GLY A 233 19.61 4.03 18.99
N SER A 234 20.87 4.24 18.64
CA SER A 234 21.68 5.36 19.14
C SER A 234 21.49 6.63 18.31
N TYR A 235 21.83 7.77 18.90
CA TYR A 235 21.85 9.07 18.24
C TYR A 235 23.28 9.60 18.19
N ASN A 236 23.99 9.24 17.12
CA ASN A 236 25.44 9.36 17.01
C ASN A 236 25.94 10.82 17.06
N ALA A 237 25.13 11.80 16.64
CA ALA A 237 25.48 13.21 16.70
C ALA A 237 25.65 13.71 18.15
N SER A 238 24.69 13.40 19.04
CA SER A 238 24.81 13.73 20.48
C SER A 238 25.99 13.00 21.10
N LEU A 239 26.12 11.69 20.85
CA LEU A 239 27.22 10.89 21.43
C LEU A 239 28.61 11.41 21.04
N LEU A 240 28.80 11.91 19.82
CA LEU A 240 30.07 12.52 19.40
C LEU A 240 30.37 13.82 20.15
N VAL A 241 29.35 14.61 20.48
CA VAL A 241 29.51 15.85 21.26
C VAL A 241 29.70 15.56 22.76
N ASP A 242 28.93 14.62 23.31
CA ASP A 242 28.99 14.24 24.73
C ASP A 242 30.27 13.47 25.12
N LEU A 243 30.81 12.65 24.20
CA LEU A 243 31.97 11.76 24.46
C LEU A 243 33.24 12.15 23.68
N GLY A 244 33.15 13.06 22.71
CA GLY A 244 34.28 13.46 21.87
C GLY A 244 34.87 12.31 21.05
N ASN A 245 36.17 12.35 20.77
CA ASN A 245 36.84 11.34 19.95
C ASN A 245 36.84 9.92 20.54
N ASP A 246 36.58 9.75 21.84
CA ASP A 246 36.50 8.41 22.46
C ASP A 246 35.30 7.62 21.92
N PHE A 247 34.24 8.30 21.46
CA PHE A 247 33.13 7.71 20.70
C PHE A 247 33.61 6.89 19.49
N LEU A 248 34.55 7.43 18.71
CA LEU A 248 35.04 6.84 17.46
C LEU A 248 35.88 5.57 17.65
N LEU A 249 36.18 5.21 18.91
CA LEU A 249 37.02 4.06 19.26
C LEU A 249 36.21 2.83 19.71
N HIS A 250 34.87 2.92 19.73
CA HIS A 250 33.97 1.89 20.24
C HIS A 250 32.91 1.47 19.22
N ASN A 251 32.90 0.19 18.82
CA ASN A 251 31.86 -0.35 17.91
C ASN A 251 30.59 -0.77 18.68
N ASN A 252 29.99 0.19 19.38
CA ASN A 252 28.91 -0.02 20.34
C ASN A 252 27.68 0.85 20.01
N THR A 253 27.47 1.16 18.73
CA THR A 253 26.50 2.17 18.24
C THR A 253 25.68 1.66 17.05
N GLY A 254 24.68 2.43 16.66
CA GLY A 254 23.76 2.14 15.58
C GLY A 254 22.48 1.49 16.09
N VAL A 255 21.99 0.48 15.36
CA VAL A 255 20.73 -0.23 15.69
C VAL A 255 21.05 -1.64 16.17
N PHE A 256 20.46 -2.03 17.30
CA PHE A 256 20.61 -3.36 17.89
C PHE A 256 19.25 -3.99 18.16
N VAL A 257 19.10 -5.27 17.82
CA VAL A 257 18.03 -6.15 18.30
C VAL A 257 18.60 -7.01 19.41
N TYR A 258 17.90 -7.10 20.54
CA TYR A 258 18.26 -7.85 21.72
C TYR A 258 17.24 -8.96 21.94
N ASN A 259 17.55 -10.18 21.49
CA ASN A 259 16.68 -11.32 21.74
C ASN A 259 16.85 -11.80 23.19
N GLN A 260 15.75 -12.12 23.89
CA GLN A 260 15.83 -12.59 25.27
C GLN A 260 16.07 -14.12 25.31
N GLN A 261 17.21 -14.56 25.84
CA GLN A 261 17.57 -15.98 25.89
C GLN A 261 18.03 -16.42 27.29
N GLY A 262 17.15 -17.12 28.01
CA GLY A 262 17.48 -17.76 29.29
C GLY A 262 17.74 -16.78 30.44
N GLY A 263 17.06 -15.63 30.44
CA GLY A 263 17.25 -14.54 31.38
C GLY A 263 18.45 -13.66 31.06
N ARG A 264 18.74 -13.47 29.77
CA ARG A 264 19.77 -12.56 29.28
C ARG A 264 19.44 -12.08 27.87
N PHE A 265 19.58 -10.79 27.62
CA PHE A 265 19.48 -10.19 26.30
C PHE A 265 20.74 -10.45 25.46
N VAL A 266 20.57 -10.89 24.22
CA VAL A 266 21.65 -11.23 23.29
C VAL A 266 21.62 -10.25 22.10
N PRO A 267 22.59 -9.32 21.99
CA PRO A 267 22.58 -8.32 20.92
C PRO A 267 22.95 -8.89 19.55
N THR A 268 22.20 -8.46 18.54
CA THR A 268 22.52 -8.51 17.11
C THR A 268 22.52 -7.08 16.57
N GLN A 269 23.65 -6.62 16.04
CA GLN A 269 23.77 -5.29 15.42
C GLN A 269 23.21 -5.33 14.00
N LEU A 270 22.29 -4.43 13.66
CA LEU A 270 21.71 -4.30 12.32
C LEU A 270 22.34 -3.15 11.51
N ALA A 271 22.78 -2.10 12.20
CA ALA A 271 23.51 -0.96 11.62
C ALA A 271 24.60 -0.50 12.60
N GLU A 272 25.75 -0.02 12.11
CA GLU A 272 26.86 0.49 12.93
C GLU A 272 26.67 1.97 13.33
N THR A 273 25.89 2.70 12.55
CA THR A 273 25.56 4.11 12.72
C THR A 273 24.06 4.32 12.76
N ALA A 274 23.59 5.31 13.52
CA ALA A 274 22.19 5.74 13.54
C ALA A 274 22.09 7.18 14.05
N GLN A 275 20.98 7.84 13.70
CA GLN A 275 20.49 9.06 14.33
C GLN A 275 19.06 8.81 14.81
N ALA A 276 18.86 7.68 15.49
CA ALA A 276 17.55 7.09 15.69
C ALA A 276 16.71 7.87 16.72
N MET A 277 15.49 8.23 16.32
CA MET A 277 14.53 8.97 17.14
C MET A 277 13.24 8.19 17.39
N ALA A 278 12.76 7.42 16.41
CA ALA A 278 11.59 6.56 16.52
C ALA A 278 11.87 5.13 16.03
N ILE A 279 11.13 4.15 16.57
CA ILE A 279 11.15 2.74 16.15
C ILE A 279 9.71 2.22 16.19
N VAL A 280 9.27 1.51 15.16
CA VAL A 280 7.95 0.82 15.12
C VAL A 280 8.04 -0.57 14.50
N PHE A 281 7.07 -1.42 14.82
CA PHE A 281 6.99 -2.80 14.33
C PHE A 281 5.63 -3.14 13.70
N PHE A 282 5.64 -3.52 12.42
CA PHE A 282 4.46 -3.99 11.71
C PHE A 282 4.85 -4.96 10.59
N ASP A 283 3.88 -5.69 10.05
CA ASP A 283 4.10 -6.62 8.94
C ASP A 283 4.10 -5.83 7.63
N ILE A 284 5.27 -5.66 7.00
CA ILE A 284 5.42 -4.88 5.76
C ILE A 284 5.00 -5.71 4.54
N ASN A 285 5.08 -7.04 4.62
CA ASN A 285 5.05 -7.93 3.46
C ASN A 285 3.87 -8.93 3.46
N GLY A 286 3.11 -9.01 4.56
CA GLY A 286 1.93 -9.85 4.73
C GLY A 286 2.21 -11.31 5.10
N ASP A 287 3.39 -11.65 5.62
CA ASP A 287 3.75 -13.04 6.02
C ASP A 287 3.41 -13.39 7.49
N GLY A 288 2.87 -12.42 8.22
CA GLY A 288 2.42 -12.50 9.60
C GLY A 288 3.52 -12.32 10.64
N PHE A 289 4.71 -11.87 10.25
CA PHE A 289 5.81 -11.55 11.16
C PHE A 289 6.02 -10.04 11.23
N LYS A 290 6.58 -9.56 12.34
CA LYS A 290 6.80 -8.13 12.57
C LYS A 290 8.17 -7.72 12.02
N ASP A 291 8.16 -6.74 11.13
CA ASP A 291 9.34 -6.12 10.54
C ASP A 291 9.73 -4.86 11.33
N ILE A 292 10.99 -4.40 11.19
CA ILE A 292 11.52 -3.27 11.96
C ILE A 292 11.65 -2.04 11.05
N VAL A 293 11.12 -0.89 11.48
CA VAL A 293 11.42 0.43 10.92
C VAL A 293 12.05 1.33 11.99
N VAL A 294 13.14 2.00 11.65
CA VAL A 294 13.86 2.96 12.50
C VAL A 294 13.97 4.29 11.78
N GLY A 295 13.41 5.33 12.40
CA GLY A 295 13.43 6.71 11.92
C GLY A 295 14.70 7.43 12.33
N ASN A 296 15.41 8.03 11.38
CA ASN A 296 16.68 8.74 11.58
C ASN A 296 16.59 10.23 11.27
N ASP A 297 17.40 11.02 11.97
CA ASP A 297 17.62 12.44 11.71
C ASP A 297 18.76 12.69 10.71
N PHE A 298 18.73 13.86 10.06
CA PHE A 298 19.67 14.36 9.06
C PHE A 298 19.82 13.44 7.83
N ALA A 299 20.91 13.59 7.09
CA ALA A 299 21.24 12.78 5.92
C ALA A 299 21.54 11.28 6.20
N VAL A 300 21.12 10.73 7.35
CA VAL A 300 21.12 9.29 7.60
C VAL A 300 19.73 8.76 7.23
N PRO A 301 19.60 7.87 6.21
CA PRO A 301 18.30 7.40 5.78
C PRO A 301 17.64 6.54 6.85
N ASP A 302 16.30 6.52 6.87
CA ASP A 302 15.53 5.57 7.66
C ASP A 302 15.94 4.13 7.32
N TYR A 303 16.05 3.30 8.36
CA TYR A 303 16.42 1.89 8.18
C TYR A 303 15.19 1.01 8.34
N THR A 304 15.02 0.07 7.40
CA THR A 304 13.96 -0.94 7.47
C THR A 304 14.53 -2.34 7.27
N TRP A 305 14.05 -3.31 8.03
CA TRP A 305 14.44 -4.71 7.90
C TRP A 305 13.24 -5.64 7.95
N LEU A 306 13.10 -6.46 6.90
CA LEU A 306 12.18 -7.59 6.88
C LEU A 306 12.74 -8.73 7.72
N SER A 307 11.90 -9.29 8.57
CA SER A 307 12.16 -10.52 9.31
C SER A 307 12.31 -11.70 8.32
N LYS A 308 13.24 -12.63 8.60
CA LYS A 308 13.39 -13.84 7.79
C LYS A 308 13.32 -15.08 8.64
N ILE A 309 12.26 -15.85 8.42
CA ILE A 309 11.88 -16.97 9.27
C ILE A 309 12.28 -18.31 8.66
N SER A 310 12.78 -19.21 9.50
CA SER A 310 12.95 -20.63 9.14
C SER A 310 11.82 -21.46 9.71
N LYS A 311 11.12 -22.22 8.85
CA LYS A 311 10.29 -23.35 9.29
C LYS A 311 11.21 -24.50 9.70
N THR A 312 11.49 -24.66 10.99
CA THR A 312 12.42 -25.67 11.52
C THR A 312 11.81 -27.07 11.52
N ALA A 313 11.75 -27.66 10.32
CA ALA A 313 11.59 -29.10 10.18
C ALA A 313 12.82 -29.83 10.77
N SER A 314 12.72 -30.18 12.06
CA SER A 314 13.63 -31.01 12.87
C SER A 314 14.81 -30.35 13.59
N PHE A 315 14.58 -29.91 14.83
CA PHE A 315 15.59 -30.07 15.88
C PHE A 315 15.65 -31.56 16.30
N ARG A 316 16.76 -32.24 16.02
CA ARG A 316 17.02 -33.59 16.53
C ARG A 316 17.50 -33.52 17.97
N TYR A 317 16.68 -33.99 18.91
CA TYR A 317 17.11 -34.26 20.30
C TYR A 317 18.41 -35.08 20.33
N LYS A 318 19.49 -34.48 20.85
CA LYS A 318 20.56 -35.25 21.48
C LYS A 318 20.09 -35.70 22.86
N THR A 319 19.40 -36.85 22.87
CA THR A 319 19.28 -37.80 24.00
C THR A 319 19.00 -37.22 25.40
N GLY A 320 17.76 -37.34 25.89
CA GLY A 320 17.51 -37.44 27.34
C GLY A 320 16.16 -36.96 27.81
N GLU A 321 15.86 -35.69 27.59
CA GLU A 321 14.82 -34.97 28.35
C GLU A 321 13.50 -34.84 27.59
N LYS A 322 12.39 -35.09 28.31
CA LYS A 322 11.04 -35.03 27.78
C LYS A 322 10.40 -33.68 28.08
N GLY A 323 10.79 -32.66 27.32
CA GLY A 323 10.12 -31.35 27.33
C GLY A 323 8.75 -31.40 26.64
N PHE A 324 7.84 -30.53 27.06
CA PHE A 324 6.63 -30.20 26.30
C PHE A 324 7.02 -29.31 25.09
N ARG A 325 6.25 -29.36 24.01
CA ARG A 325 6.44 -28.50 22.81
C ARG A 325 5.44 -27.35 22.84
N ASN A 326 5.84 -26.17 22.42
CA ASN A 326 4.92 -25.08 22.07
C ASN A 326 4.76 -24.97 20.54
N PRO A 327 3.69 -24.35 20.04
CA PRO A 327 3.55 -24.04 18.61
C PRO A 327 4.58 -23.03 18.09
N GLY A 328 5.08 -22.12 18.96
CA GLY A 328 6.13 -21.15 18.64
C GLY A 328 7.45 -21.81 18.19
N ASP A 329 7.84 -22.92 18.83
CA ASP A 329 9.07 -23.70 18.55
C ASP A 329 9.24 -24.20 17.08
N LEU A 330 8.24 -23.99 16.21
CA LEU A 330 8.25 -24.32 14.77
C LEU A 330 8.82 -23.20 13.89
N TYR A 331 8.93 -21.99 14.43
CA TYR A 331 9.35 -20.77 13.77
C TYR A 331 10.47 -20.10 14.56
N GLY A 332 11.13 -19.14 13.93
CA GLY A 332 12.20 -18.36 14.55
C GLY A 332 12.94 -17.54 13.49
N ILE A 333 13.33 -16.33 13.86
CA ILE A 333 14.13 -15.44 13.00
C ILE A 333 15.52 -16.05 12.83
N ILE A 334 15.91 -16.27 11.57
CA ILE A 334 17.26 -16.71 11.21
C ILE A 334 18.13 -15.57 10.69
N ASN A 335 17.53 -14.48 10.21
CA ASN A 335 18.23 -13.25 9.83
C ASN A 335 17.25 -12.08 9.66
N TRP A 336 17.79 -10.87 9.57
CA TRP A 336 17.10 -9.67 9.11
C TRP A 336 17.56 -9.33 7.68
N THR A 337 16.65 -8.87 6.82
CA THR A 337 16.95 -8.50 5.43
C THR A 337 16.65 -7.02 5.21
N PRO A 338 17.63 -6.16 4.86
CA PRO A 338 17.38 -4.76 4.59
C PRO A 338 16.32 -4.56 3.51
N PHE A 339 15.46 -3.57 3.72
CA PHE A 339 14.40 -3.13 2.82
C PHE A 339 14.39 -1.60 2.78
N PHE A 340 13.83 -1.04 1.71
CA PHE A 340 13.80 0.40 1.46
C PHE A 340 12.43 0.77 0.92
N PHE A 341 11.86 1.84 1.46
CA PHE A 341 10.70 2.50 0.87
C PHE A 341 11.15 3.50 -0.20
N ASP A 342 10.34 3.71 -1.24
CA ASP A 342 10.65 4.66 -2.32
C ASP A 342 10.74 6.12 -1.86
N THR A 343 10.15 6.43 -0.71
CA THR A 343 10.14 7.77 -0.13
C THR A 343 10.08 7.66 1.38
N THR A 344 10.91 8.44 2.06
CA THR A 344 10.93 8.60 3.52
C THR A 344 11.01 10.08 3.85
N SER A 345 10.74 10.45 5.10
CA SER A 345 11.08 11.79 5.58
C SER A 345 12.61 11.97 5.60
N TYR A 346 13.09 13.21 5.57
CA TYR A 346 14.49 13.57 5.60
C TYR A 346 15.05 13.54 7.02
N SER A 347 14.30 14.03 8.00
CA SER A 347 14.60 13.86 9.42
C SER A 347 13.38 13.30 10.14
N THR A 348 13.28 11.98 10.15
CA THR A 348 12.18 11.26 10.77
C THR A 348 12.26 11.36 12.29
N MET A 349 11.48 12.28 12.86
CA MET A 349 11.38 12.47 14.31
C MET A 349 10.47 11.41 14.94
N SER A 350 9.28 11.20 14.38
CA SER A 350 8.26 10.28 14.87
C SER A 350 7.82 9.27 13.82
N LEU A 351 7.45 8.06 14.27
CA LEU A 351 6.84 7.01 13.46
C LEU A 351 5.61 6.46 14.18
N ASP A 352 4.47 6.38 13.52
CA ASP A 352 3.29 5.66 14.03
C ASP A 352 2.53 4.92 12.92
N VAL A 353 1.79 3.88 13.30
CA VAL A 353 1.20 2.89 12.39
C VAL A 353 -0.27 2.65 12.72
N GLY A 354 -1.15 2.61 11.74
CA GLY A 354 -2.58 2.31 11.96
C GLY A 354 -3.32 1.92 10.68
N ASP A 355 -4.43 1.20 10.82
CA ASP A 355 -5.38 0.93 9.73
C ASP A 355 -6.31 2.17 9.61
N LEU A 356 -5.93 3.12 8.75
CA LEU A 356 -6.58 4.43 8.61
C LEU A 356 -7.79 4.39 7.68
N ASN A 357 -7.90 3.32 6.90
CA ASN A 357 -8.91 3.17 5.87
C ASN A 357 -9.95 2.05 6.18
N ASN A 358 -9.65 1.21 7.19
CA ASN A 358 -10.41 0.04 7.66
C ASN A 358 -10.49 -1.09 6.63
N ASP A 359 -9.38 -1.39 5.93
CA ASP A 359 -9.23 -2.55 5.03
C ASP A 359 -8.47 -3.74 5.67
N GLY A 360 -7.92 -3.56 6.88
CA GLY A 360 -7.14 -4.57 7.59
C GLY A 360 -5.64 -4.52 7.35
N LEU A 361 -5.13 -3.57 6.56
CA LEU A 361 -3.71 -3.36 6.31
C LEU A 361 -3.23 -2.08 7.01
N PRO A 362 -2.09 -2.11 7.72
CA PRO A 362 -1.58 -0.92 8.36
C PRO A 362 -0.96 0.07 7.36
N GLU A 363 -1.09 1.35 7.63
CA GLU A 363 -0.32 2.44 7.03
C GLU A 363 0.71 2.99 8.03
N LEU A 364 1.86 3.46 7.53
CA LEU A 364 2.93 4.07 8.33
C LEU A 364 3.00 5.58 8.07
N PHE A 365 3.04 6.38 9.14
CA PHE A 365 3.26 7.82 9.07
C PHE A 365 4.59 8.21 9.71
N SER A 366 5.39 9.04 9.02
CA SER A 366 6.61 9.65 9.52
C SER A 366 6.51 11.18 9.52
N THR A 367 7.06 11.82 10.55
CA THR A 367 7.09 13.29 10.65
C THR A 367 8.41 13.90 10.17
N ASP A 368 8.32 15.13 9.66
CA ASP A 368 9.44 15.98 9.25
C ASP A 368 9.13 17.47 9.60
N MET A 369 9.87 18.42 9.02
CA MET A 369 9.68 19.86 9.20
C MET A 369 9.27 20.54 7.88
N MET A 370 7.95 20.68 7.66
CA MET A 370 7.41 21.42 6.51
C MET A 370 6.31 22.39 6.97
N PRO A 371 6.40 23.70 6.66
CA PRO A 371 5.42 24.70 7.08
C PRO A 371 3.98 24.33 6.70
N TYR A 372 3.05 24.41 7.66
CA TYR A 372 1.63 24.13 7.43
C TYR A 372 0.87 25.27 6.73
N ASP A 373 1.48 26.46 6.59
CA ASP A 373 0.92 27.57 5.81
C ASP A 373 1.98 28.37 5.03
N GLU A 374 1.49 29.09 4.01
CA GLU A 374 2.29 29.98 3.15
C GLU A 374 2.24 31.46 3.61
N LEU A 375 1.97 31.73 4.91
CA LEU A 375 1.98 33.12 5.40
C LEU A 375 3.43 33.64 5.37
N PRO A 376 3.66 34.91 4.96
CA PRO A 376 5.02 35.45 4.86
C PRO A 376 5.84 35.29 6.14
N ALA A 377 5.24 35.46 7.33
CA ALA A 377 5.92 35.28 8.59
C ALA A 377 6.40 33.84 8.84
N THR A 378 5.61 32.84 8.44
CA THR A 378 5.95 31.41 8.54
C THR A 378 7.06 31.07 7.54
N VAL A 379 6.92 31.52 6.29
CA VAL A 379 7.92 31.28 5.24
C VAL A 379 9.26 31.96 5.57
N ASP A 380 9.24 33.22 6.00
CA ASP A 380 10.44 33.99 6.40
C ASP A 380 11.16 33.36 7.61
N ALA A 381 10.43 32.65 8.50
CA ALA A 381 11.03 31.95 9.64
C ALA A 381 11.80 30.69 9.22
N TYR A 382 11.31 29.97 8.20
CA TYR A 382 11.87 28.73 7.67
C TYR A 382 12.93 28.91 6.56
N GLU A 383 12.88 30.00 5.79
CA GLU A 383 13.70 30.21 4.58
C GLU A 383 15.20 29.94 4.77
N PRO A 384 15.87 30.42 5.84
CA PRO A 384 17.31 30.23 6.00
C PRO A 384 17.72 28.77 6.12
N LEU A 385 16.90 27.96 6.82
CA LEU A 385 17.16 26.54 7.03
C LEU A 385 16.81 25.73 5.77
N MET A 386 15.64 25.96 5.18
CA MET A 386 15.20 25.22 4.00
C MET A 386 16.18 25.41 2.84
N ALA A 387 16.75 26.61 2.69
CA ALA A 387 17.78 26.89 1.70
C ALA A 387 19.11 26.13 1.94
N GLU A 388 19.50 25.89 3.20
CA GLU A 388 20.68 25.09 3.53
C GLU A 388 20.44 23.59 3.32
N MET A 389 19.26 23.09 3.72
CA MET A 389 18.92 21.67 3.61
C MET A 389 18.73 21.24 2.14
N ASP A 390 18.05 22.05 1.31
CA ASP A 390 17.92 21.76 -0.13
C ASP A 390 19.26 21.85 -0.88
N HIS A 391 20.26 22.59 -0.39
CA HIS A 391 21.58 22.64 -1.03
C HIS A 391 22.32 21.30 -0.98
N ASN A 392 22.04 20.48 0.03
CA ASN A 392 22.72 19.20 0.26
C ASN A 392 22.01 18.00 -0.39
N ARG A 393 20.88 18.21 -1.07
CA ARG A 393 20.06 17.15 -1.67
C ARG A 393 20.35 16.97 -3.16
N HIS A 394 20.09 15.77 -3.67
CA HIS A 394 20.26 15.40 -5.07
C HIS A 394 18.94 14.95 -5.69
N ALA A 395 18.82 15.10 -7.02
CA ALA A 395 17.65 14.64 -7.74
C ALA A 395 17.58 13.11 -7.70
N GLY A 396 16.51 12.57 -7.11
CA GLY A 396 16.31 11.13 -6.93
C GLY A 396 16.57 10.60 -5.51
N ASP A 397 16.91 11.47 -4.54
CA ASP A 397 16.99 11.04 -3.14
C ASP A 397 15.61 10.59 -2.62
N PRO A 398 15.50 9.45 -1.91
CA PRO A 398 14.23 8.99 -1.34
C PRO A 398 13.79 9.84 -0.13
N GLN A 399 14.72 10.53 0.52
CA GLN A 399 14.46 11.42 1.66
C GLN A 399 13.87 12.76 1.17
N ILE A 400 12.70 13.13 1.70
CA ILE A 400 12.03 14.41 1.41
C ILE A 400 11.79 15.26 2.67
N MET A 401 11.94 16.58 2.52
CA MET A 401 11.65 17.60 3.54
C MET A 401 10.14 17.79 3.73
N ALA A 402 9.46 16.72 4.12
CA ALA A 402 8.00 16.66 4.31
C ALA A 402 7.65 15.39 5.08
N ASN A 403 6.49 15.39 5.74
CA ASN A 403 5.95 14.16 6.31
C ASN A 403 5.67 13.14 5.20
N VAL A 404 5.78 11.87 5.53
CA VAL A 404 5.43 10.76 4.62
C VAL A 404 4.33 9.92 5.24
N LEU A 405 3.30 9.63 4.44
CA LEU A 405 2.25 8.67 4.77
C LEU A 405 2.37 7.54 3.76
N LEU A 406 2.99 6.44 4.18
CA LEU A 406 3.11 5.22 3.42
C LEU A 406 1.84 4.40 3.55
N MET A 407 1.03 4.40 2.49
CA MET A 407 -0.21 3.62 2.42
C MET A 407 0.00 2.29 1.69
N HIS A 408 -0.44 1.19 2.30
CA HIS A 408 -0.33 -0.14 1.70
C HIS A 408 -1.39 -0.32 0.61
N THR A 409 -1.01 -0.16 -0.65
CA THR A 409 -1.92 -0.25 -1.81
C THR A 409 -2.34 -1.70 -2.18
N GLY A 410 -2.12 -2.64 -1.27
CA GLY A 410 -2.27 -4.08 -1.47
C GLY A 410 -1.17 -4.66 -2.34
N VAL A 411 -1.18 -4.26 -3.60
CA VAL A 411 -0.40 -4.91 -4.66
C VAL A 411 0.96 -4.24 -4.89
N LEU A 412 1.06 -2.92 -4.74
CA LEU A 412 2.33 -2.20 -5.00
C LEU A 412 3.27 -2.22 -3.80
N GLY A 413 2.81 -2.73 -2.65
CA GLY A 413 3.37 -2.40 -1.35
C GLY A 413 2.98 -0.98 -0.94
N TYR A 414 3.88 -0.34 -0.21
CA TYR A 414 3.69 0.99 0.38
C TYR A 414 4.00 2.12 -0.60
N GLN A 415 3.17 3.16 -0.61
CA GLN A 415 3.39 4.38 -1.40
C GLN A 415 3.16 5.64 -0.57
N ASN A 416 3.99 6.68 -0.77
CA ASN A 416 3.76 7.98 -0.14
C ASN A 416 2.52 8.66 -0.73
N VAL A 417 1.50 8.86 0.10
CA VAL A 417 0.26 9.56 -0.26
C VAL A 417 0.03 10.84 0.54
N ALA A 418 0.95 11.25 1.43
CA ALA A 418 0.77 12.33 2.42
C ALA A 418 0.12 13.59 1.83
N ARG A 419 0.70 14.13 0.74
CA ARG A 419 0.20 15.32 0.05
C ARG A 419 -1.21 15.17 -0.51
N SER A 420 -1.55 13.99 -1.03
CA SER A 420 -2.90 13.71 -1.55
C SER A 420 -3.94 13.57 -0.43
N ARG A 421 -3.49 13.30 0.80
CA ARG A 421 -4.34 13.15 2.00
C ARG A 421 -4.32 14.39 2.91
N GLY A 422 -3.54 15.42 2.57
CA GLY A 422 -3.46 16.68 3.30
C GLY A 422 -2.55 16.64 4.53
N LEU A 423 -1.54 15.76 4.55
CA LEU A 423 -0.67 15.49 5.70
C LEU A 423 0.83 15.71 5.45
N ASP A 424 1.26 16.17 4.28
CA ASP A 424 2.68 16.40 3.96
C ASP A 424 3.31 17.57 4.74
N SER A 425 2.49 18.49 5.22
CA SER A 425 2.91 19.75 5.85
C SER A 425 2.15 20.00 7.16
N THR A 426 2.86 19.91 8.30
CA THR A 426 2.25 20.07 9.64
C THR A 426 3.02 21.00 10.58
N GLY A 427 4.12 21.62 10.14
CA GLY A 427 5.05 22.38 10.98
C GLY A 427 6.29 21.58 11.37
N TRP A 428 7.05 22.03 12.36
CA TRP A 428 8.20 21.32 12.91
C TRP A 428 7.75 20.18 13.83
N SER A 429 7.57 18.99 13.24
CA SER A 429 6.69 17.97 13.80
C SER A 429 7.43 16.90 14.61
N TRP A 430 7.35 17.00 15.95
CA TRP A 430 8.07 16.10 16.85
C TRP A 430 7.40 14.74 16.98
N SER A 431 6.27 14.66 17.70
CA SER A 431 5.49 13.42 17.86
C SER A 431 4.20 13.50 17.07
N ALA A 432 3.85 12.41 16.40
CA ALA A 432 2.54 12.19 15.81
C ALA A 432 1.99 10.84 16.25
N LYS A 433 0.70 10.78 16.59
CA LYS A 433 0.01 9.52 16.91
C LYS A 433 -1.39 9.46 16.31
N PHE A 434 -1.77 8.24 15.96
CA PHE A 434 -3.11 7.87 15.54
C PHE A 434 -4.00 7.51 16.74
N GLY A 435 -5.24 8.00 16.74
CA GLY A 435 -6.25 7.70 17.75
C GLY A 435 -7.65 7.98 17.21
N ASP A 436 -8.65 7.27 17.69
CA ASP A 436 -10.06 7.48 17.30
C ASP A 436 -10.67 8.52 18.24
N LEU A 437 -10.54 9.81 17.89
CA LEU A 437 -10.72 10.93 18.82
C LEU A 437 -12.17 11.40 18.91
N ASP A 438 -12.97 11.22 17.86
CA ASP A 438 -14.41 11.53 17.86
C ASP A 438 -15.34 10.29 18.05
N GLN A 439 -14.74 9.09 18.06
CA GLN A 439 -15.41 7.79 18.14
C GLN A 439 -16.26 7.43 16.90
N ASP A 440 -15.81 7.76 15.69
CA ASP A 440 -16.48 7.34 14.45
C ASP A 440 -15.97 6.00 13.86
N GLY A 441 -14.88 5.44 14.41
CA GLY A 441 -14.27 4.17 13.99
C GLY A 441 -13.07 4.32 13.05
N PHE A 442 -12.77 5.53 12.58
CA PHE A 442 -11.53 5.84 11.86
C PHE A 442 -10.46 6.39 12.81
N LEU A 443 -9.19 6.23 12.42
CA LEU A 443 -8.07 6.78 13.18
C LEU A 443 -7.78 8.21 12.71
N ASP A 444 -7.98 9.18 13.59
CA ASP A 444 -7.53 10.57 13.47
C ASP A 444 -6.03 10.69 13.77
N LEU A 445 -5.45 11.85 13.43
CA LEU A 445 -4.05 12.13 13.65
C LEU A 445 -3.86 13.45 14.43
N TYR A 446 -3.05 13.41 15.48
CA TYR A 446 -2.60 14.61 16.18
C TYR A 446 -1.07 14.69 16.18
N VAL A 447 -0.55 15.89 15.92
CA VAL A 447 0.87 16.19 15.71
C VAL A 447 1.28 17.36 16.59
N VAL A 448 2.36 17.19 17.37
CA VAL A 448 2.90 18.23 18.27
C VAL A 448 4.12 18.90 17.67
N ASN A 449 4.20 20.23 17.83
CA ASN A 449 5.05 21.10 17.03
C ASN A 449 5.92 22.06 17.86
N GLY A 450 6.80 22.76 17.15
CA GLY A 450 7.56 23.90 17.65
C GLY A 450 9.01 23.55 17.98
N MET A 451 9.92 24.50 17.74
CA MET A 451 11.36 24.28 17.83
C MET A 451 12.06 25.46 18.48
N ALA A 452 13.06 25.19 19.32
CA ALA A 452 13.86 26.22 19.98
C ALA A 452 15.34 25.80 19.91
N GLU A 453 16.18 26.59 19.24
CA GLU A 453 17.61 26.31 19.10
C GLU A 453 18.38 27.61 18.87
N ALA A 454 19.39 27.85 19.70
CA ALA A 454 20.03 29.16 19.85
C ALA A 454 20.86 29.62 18.64
N MET A 455 21.25 28.72 17.74
CA MET A 455 22.00 29.02 16.52
C MET A 455 21.09 29.04 15.28
N VAL A 456 20.26 28.02 15.09
CA VAL A 456 19.37 27.87 13.93
C VAL A 456 18.31 28.99 13.88
N PHE A 457 17.79 29.39 15.04
CA PHE A 457 16.75 30.41 15.15
C PHE A 457 17.24 31.74 15.72
N ALA A 458 18.54 32.05 15.58
CA ALA A 458 19.14 33.30 16.05
C ALA A 458 18.50 34.59 15.45
N HIS A 459 17.72 34.46 14.37
CA HIS A 459 16.91 35.53 13.75
C HIS A 459 15.53 35.72 14.36
N LEU A 460 15.04 34.79 15.19
CA LEU A 460 13.72 34.84 15.83
C LEU A 460 13.80 35.31 17.29
N ASP A 461 12.70 35.88 17.79
CA ASP A 461 12.56 36.22 19.21
C ASP A 461 12.73 34.96 20.08
N ASN A 462 13.48 35.09 21.19
CA ASN A 462 13.85 33.99 22.11
C ASN A 462 14.60 32.80 21.48
N HIS A 463 14.99 32.90 20.21
CA HIS A 463 15.53 31.81 19.38
C HIS A 463 14.56 30.61 19.26
N GLU A 464 13.26 30.90 19.08
CA GLU A 464 12.18 29.92 19.09
C GLU A 464 11.21 30.11 17.90
N LEU A 465 11.01 29.02 17.15
CA LEU A 465 9.95 28.85 16.18
C LEU A 465 8.69 28.36 16.93
N VAL A 466 7.82 29.30 17.26
CA VAL A 466 6.55 29.05 17.96
C VAL A 466 5.48 28.65 16.93
N GLU A 467 5.05 27.40 16.99
CA GLU A 467 4.00 26.85 16.12
C GLU A 467 2.88 26.21 16.94
N ALA A 468 1.69 26.13 16.36
CA ALA A 468 0.57 25.41 16.95
C ALA A 468 0.63 23.92 16.58
N ASN A 469 0.35 23.04 17.54
CA ASN A 469 0.07 21.62 17.28
C ASN A 469 -1.10 21.48 16.29
N GLN A 470 -1.06 20.46 15.42
CA GLN A 470 -2.06 20.23 14.38
C GLN A 470 -2.88 18.97 14.67
N ALA A 471 -4.21 19.08 14.58
CA ALA A 471 -5.13 17.95 14.68
C ALA A 471 -5.85 17.74 13.34
N PHE A 472 -6.02 16.48 12.94
CA PHE A 472 -6.56 16.08 11.66
C PHE A 472 -7.63 15.01 11.83
N TRP A 473 -8.86 15.35 11.46
CA TRP A 473 -10.02 14.47 11.44
C TRP A 473 -10.00 13.59 10.18
N ASN A 474 -10.05 12.27 10.34
CA ASN A 474 -10.14 11.30 9.26
C ASN A 474 -11.59 11.13 8.81
N MET A 475 -11.98 11.76 7.70
CA MET A 475 -13.35 11.68 7.15
C MET A 475 -13.64 10.33 6.44
N GLY A 476 -12.91 9.27 6.80
CA GLY A 476 -12.97 7.93 6.24
C GLY A 476 -12.05 7.69 5.04
N LYS A 477 -11.67 6.43 4.85
CA LYS A 477 -10.73 5.95 3.81
C LYS A 477 -9.33 6.58 3.87
N GLY A 478 -8.92 7.13 5.02
CA GLY A 478 -7.66 7.84 5.19
C GLY A 478 -7.60 9.20 4.48
N TYR A 479 -8.71 9.94 4.43
CA TYR A 479 -8.74 11.33 3.94
C TYR A 479 -8.90 12.29 5.11
N PHE A 480 -7.91 13.17 5.32
CA PHE A 480 -7.84 14.00 6.50
C PHE A 480 -8.27 15.45 6.22
N LYS A 481 -8.84 16.09 7.24
CA LYS A 481 -9.16 17.52 7.28
C LYS A 481 -8.61 18.11 8.59
N PRO A 482 -7.95 19.28 8.59
CA PRO A 482 -7.61 19.99 9.82
C PRO A 482 -8.84 20.22 10.71
N ALA A 483 -8.68 20.00 12.02
CA ALA A 483 -9.73 20.10 13.03
C ALA A 483 -9.41 21.14 14.13
N PRO A 484 -9.14 22.42 13.79
CA PRO A 484 -8.91 23.47 14.78
C PRO A 484 -10.09 23.68 15.73
N GLU A 485 -11.31 23.29 15.32
CA GLU A 485 -12.51 23.26 16.16
C GLU A 485 -12.37 22.41 17.44
N TRP A 486 -11.46 21.43 17.47
CA TRP A 486 -11.22 20.57 18.64
C TRP A 486 -10.40 21.26 19.75
N GLY A 487 -9.82 22.45 19.50
CA GLY A 487 -9.10 23.21 20.53
C GLY A 487 -7.69 22.69 20.88
N LEU A 488 -7.16 21.74 20.11
CA LEU A 488 -5.86 21.11 20.34
C LEU A 488 -4.63 21.94 19.90
N GLY A 489 -4.83 23.14 19.35
CA GLY A 489 -3.77 24.01 18.83
C GLY A 489 -2.93 24.72 19.89
N SER A 490 -2.34 23.96 20.83
CA SER A 490 -1.37 24.49 21.80
C SER A 490 -0.10 24.95 21.10
N THR A 491 0.47 26.06 21.55
CA THR A 491 1.75 26.62 21.05
C THR A 491 2.89 26.46 22.05
N LEU A 492 2.73 25.58 23.06
CA LEU A 492 3.86 25.11 23.84
C LEU A 492 4.61 24.08 22.99
N GLY A 493 5.94 24.14 22.98
CA GLY A 493 6.76 23.27 22.16
C GLY A 493 6.70 21.80 22.60
N GLY A 494 5.76 21.04 22.05
CA GLY A 494 5.51 19.64 22.42
C GLY A 494 6.55 18.70 21.84
N ARG A 495 7.04 17.77 22.66
CA ARG A 495 8.02 16.73 22.27
C ARG A 495 7.37 15.35 22.37
N GLY A 496 7.44 14.70 23.53
CA GLY A 496 6.80 13.41 23.76
C GLY A 496 5.27 13.53 23.82
N MET A 497 4.57 12.49 23.38
CA MET A 497 3.11 12.42 23.45
C MET A 497 2.62 10.97 23.60
N SER A 498 1.54 10.75 24.34
CA SER A 498 0.83 9.48 24.42
C SER A 498 -0.68 9.71 24.58
N MET A 499 -1.49 8.69 24.29
CA MET A 499 -2.96 8.74 24.30
C MET A 499 -3.56 7.59 25.12
N GLY A 500 -4.66 7.83 25.81
CA GLY A 500 -5.35 6.82 26.61
C GLY A 500 -6.56 7.41 27.33
N ASP A 501 -7.49 6.56 27.77
CA ASP A 501 -8.63 6.97 28.61
C ASP A 501 -8.15 7.17 30.05
N LEU A 502 -8.02 8.43 30.50
CA LEU A 502 -7.47 8.75 31.83
C LEU A 502 -8.55 9.02 32.89
N ASP A 503 -9.79 9.32 32.50
CA ASP A 503 -10.92 9.48 33.43
C ASP A 503 -11.87 8.25 33.51
N GLY A 504 -11.70 7.31 32.59
CA GLY A 504 -12.45 6.06 32.53
C GLY A 504 -13.80 6.17 31.83
N ASP A 505 -14.11 7.28 31.14
CA ASP A 505 -15.38 7.48 30.41
C ASP A 505 -15.41 6.80 29.03
N GLY A 506 -14.25 6.50 28.47
CA GLY A 506 -14.08 5.72 27.25
C GLY A 506 -13.72 6.49 25.97
N ASP A 507 -13.56 7.82 25.98
CA ASP A 507 -12.78 8.50 24.93
C ASP A 507 -11.26 8.50 25.21
N LEU A 508 -10.49 9.00 24.24
CA LEU A 508 -9.03 9.06 24.33
C LEU A 508 -8.61 10.47 24.71
N ASP A 509 -8.05 10.62 25.90
CA ASP A 509 -7.30 11.80 26.32
C ASP A 509 -5.91 11.81 25.69
N ILE A 510 -5.30 13.00 25.64
CA ILE A 510 -3.95 13.18 25.08
C ILE A 510 -3.06 13.86 26.11
N VAL A 511 -1.86 13.30 26.33
CA VAL A 511 -0.85 13.92 27.21
C VAL A 511 0.41 14.27 26.42
N VAL A 512 0.85 15.52 26.51
CA VAL A 512 2.01 16.08 25.81
C VAL A 512 3.06 16.56 26.81
N ASN A 513 4.31 16.13 26.61
CA ASN A 513 5.46 16.60 27.37
C ASN A 513 6.12 17.78 26.63
N ASN A 514 6.06 18.98 27.21
CA ASN A 514 6.48 20.23 26.56
C ASN A 514 7.86 20.68 27.03
N LEU A 515 8.79 20.92 26.09
CA LEU A 515 10.10 21.47 26.44
C LEU A 515 9.96 22.91 26.96
N ARG A 516 10.62 23.24 28.08
CA ARG A 516 10.54 24.55 28.75
C ARG A 516 9.11 25.00 29.07
N GLY A 517 8.17 24.07 29.16
CA GLY A 517 6.78 24.30 29.51
C GLY A 517 6.25 23.27 30.52
N PRO A 518 5.07 23.51 31.09
CA PRO A 518 4.36 22.46 31.81
C PRO A 518 3.92 21.35 30.84
N ALA A 519 3.93 20.10 31.30
CA ALA A 519 3.24 19.03 30.57
C ALA A 519 1.73 19.34 30.50
N GLN A 520 1.10 19.03 29.38
CA GLN A 520 -0.32 19.30 29.13
C GLN A 520 -1.12 18.02 29.00
N LEU A 521 -2.30 18.01 29.60
CA LEU A 521 -3.36 17.04 29.40
C LEU A 521 -4.48 17.70 28.61
N PHE A 522 -4.95 17.06 27.55
CA PHE A 522 -6.13 17.44 26.81
C PHE A 522 -7.21 16.42 27.13
N GLU A 523 -8.12 16.80 28.03
CA GLU A 523 -9.31 16.03 28.40
C GLU A 523 -10.26 16.01 27.20
N ASN A 524 -10.58 14.84 26.67
CA ASN A 524 -11.53 14.73 25.57
C ASN A 524 -12.96 14.91 26.08
N ARG A 525 -13.78 15.65 25.32
CA ARG A 525 -15.20 15.90 25.65
C ARG A 525 -16.10 15.75 24.43
N ILE A 526 -15.64 15.05 23.40
CA ILE A 526 -16.38 14.79 22.18
C ILE A 526 -17.31 13.59 22.41
N CYS A 527 -18.62 13.82 22.25
CA CYS A 527 -19.65 12.84 22.59
C CYS A 527 -20.44 12.38 21.36
N HIS A 528 -19.75 11.87 20.33
CA HIS A 528 -20.36 11.49 19.05
C HIS A 528 -20.45 9.97 18.78
N GLY A 529 -19.72 9.15 19.54
CA GLY A 529 -19.77 7.68 19.46
C GLY A 529 -19.87 6.97 20.80
N GLU A 530 -19.60 5.67 20.77
CA GLU A 530 -19.40 4.76 21.91
C GLU A 530 -18.11 3.94 21.67
N SER A 531 -17.50 3.40 22.72
CA SER A 531 -16.23 2.69 22.60
C SER A 531 -16.22 1.27 23.19
N LEU A 532 -15.18 0.51 22.86
CA LEU A 532 -14.80 -0.74 23.49
C LEU A 532 -13.29 -0.70 23.77
N GLN A 533 -12.90 -0.85 25.03
CA GLN A 533 -11.49 -1.04 25.40
C GLN A 533 -11.19 -2.53 25.59
N VAL A 534 -9.96 -2.93 25.29
CA VAL A 534 -9.51 -4.33 25.42
C VAL A 534 -8.14 -4.38 26.10
N ASP A 535 -8.03 -5.16 27.19
CA ASP A 535 -6.78 -5.48 27.88
C ASP A 535 -6.50 -6.98 27.75
N LEU A 536 -5.38 -7.35 27.14
CA LEU A 536 -5.00 -8.75 26.93
C LEU A 536 -4.02 -9.21 28.02
N ARG A 537 -4.28 -10.40 28.58
CA ARG A 537 -3.41 -11.03 29.58
C ARG A 537 -3.02 -12.43 29.13
N TRP A 538 -1.76 -12.63 28.75
CA TRP A 538 -1.25 -13.90 28.24
C TRP A 538 -0.29 -14.54 29.25
N GLN A 539 -0.64 -15.70 29.79
CA GLN A 539 0.15 -16.37 30.83
C GLN A 539 0.65 -17.73 30.37
N ARG A 540 1.95 -17.98 30.49
CA ARG A 540 2.61 -19.22 30.03
C ARG A 540 2.77 -20.22 31.18
N PHE A 541 2.35 -21.47 30.98
CA PHE A 541 2.66 -22.57 31.91
C PHE A 541 4.10 -23.05 31.74
N GLN A 542 5.05 -22.58 32.56
CA GLN A 542 6.36 -23.22 32.69
C GLN A 542 6.32 -24.37 33.73
N THR A 543 6.88 -25.53 33.39
CA THR A 543 6.91 -26.73 34.26
C THR A 543 8.29 -27.06 34.83
N SER A 544 9.26 -26.15 34.74
CA SER A 544 10.65 -26.36 35.20
C SER A 544 11.07 -25.31 36.22
N GLU A 545 11.59 -25.75 37.36
CA GLU A 545 12.03 -24.93 38.50
C GLU A 545 13.33 -24.13 38.24
N ILE A 546 13.59 -23.69 37.01
CA ILE A 546 14.71 -22.79 36.69
C ILE A 546 14.27 -21.36 37.01
N HIS A 547 14.23 -21.03 38.29
CA HIS A 547 14.11 -19.65 38.73
C HIS A 547 15.37 -18.89 38.27
N SER A 548 15.21 -18.03 37.27
CA SER A 548 16.21 -16.99 37.01
C SER A 548 16.25 -16.03 38.22
N GLN A 549 17.33 -15.27 38.39
CA GLN A 549 17.36 -14.23 39.45
C GLN A 549 16.39 -13.07 39.17
N MET A 550 15.81 -13.01 37.97
CA MET A 550 14.92 -11.92 37.53
C MET A 550 13.46 -12.31 37.39
N GLY A 551 13.05 -13.58 37.49
CA GLY A 551 11.63 -13.97 37.33
C GLY A 551 11.38 -14.99 36.22
N VAL A 552 10.14 -15.00 35.71
CA VAL A 552 9.62 -15.95 34.71
C VAL A 552 9.22 -15.17 33.46
N PHE A 553 10.24 -14.86 32.64
CA PHE A 553 10.08 -14.12 31.40
C PHE A 553 8.88 -14.58 30.56
N GLY A 554 8.19 -13.62 29.96
CA GLY A 554 7.06 -13.85 29.08
C GLY A 554 6.34 -12.56 28.68
N ASN A 555 5.73 -12.58 27.50
CA ASN A 555 4.95 -11.48 26.95
C ASN A 555 3.56 -11.36 27.62
N SER A 556 3.51 -10.91 28.88
CA SER A 556 2.30 -10.98 29.73
C SER A 556 1.11 -10.18 29.22
N ARG A 557 1.36 -9.13 28.43
CA ARG A 557 0.36 -8.23 27.83
C ARG A 557 0.00 -8.56 26.38
N ALA A 558 0.55 -9.64 25.81
CA ALA A 558 0.35 -10.05 24.41
C ALA A 558 0.72 -8.96 23.39
N ILE A 559 1.81 -8.23 23.64
CA ILE A 559 2.41 -7.26 22.72
C ILE A 559 2.67 -7.95 21.37
N GLY A 560 2.27 -7.32 20.27
CA GLY A 560 2.28 -7.89 18.92
C GLY A 560 0.99 -8.61 18.51
N ALA A 561 0.02 -8.81 19.42
CA ALA A 561 -1.30 -9.35 19.06
C ALA A 561 -2.07 -8.40 18.13
N VAL A 562 -2.86 -8.95 17.21
CA VAL A 562 -3.74 -8.21 16.30
C VAL A 562 -5.21 -8.51 16.64
N LEU A 563 -6.04 -7.47 16.66
CA LEU A 563 -7.43 -7.51 17.06
C LEU A 563 -8.31 -6.98 15.91
N HIS A 564 -9.31 -7.77 15.50
CA HIS A 564 -10.33 -7.37 14.53
C HIS A 564 -11.70 -7.31 15.21
N LEU A 565 -12.25 -6.10 15.36
CA LEU A 565 -13.59 -5.88 15.90
C LEU A 565 -14.60 -5.83 14.75
N HIS A 566 -15.41 -6.88 14.62
CA HIS A 566 -16.45 -6.96 13.61
C HIS A 566 -17.75 -6.31 14.12
N THR A 567 -18.24 -5.31 13.38
CA THR A 567 -19.42 -4.52 13.76
C THR A 567 -20.41 -4.34 12.60
N SER A 568 -21.55 -3.68 12.86
CA SER A 568 -22.45 -3.23 11.81
C SER A 568 -21.94 -2.04 10.99
N ALA A 569 -20.91 -1.33 11.46
CA ALA A 569 -20.30 -0.19 10.77
C ALA A 569 -19.12 -0.62 9.86
N GLY A 570 -18.43 -1.70 10.22
CA GLY A 570 -17.27 -2.22 9.49
C GLY A 570 -16.53 -3.29 10.28
N THR A 571 -15.31 -3.62 9.84
CA THR A 571 -14.32 -4.29 10.70
C THR A 571 -13.26 -3.25 11.03
N PHE A 572 -12.94 -3.10 12.30
CA PHE A 572 -11.88 -2.22 12.77
C PHE A 572 -10.68 -3.05 13.19
N THR A 573 -9.48 -2.72 12.73
CA THR A 573 -8.25 -3.43 13.07
C THR A 573 -7.36 -2.58 13.96
N ARG A 574 -6.82 -3.18 15.02
CA ARG A 574 -5.84 -2.58 15.95
C ARG A 574 -4.85 -3.65 16.40
N ASP A 575 -3.70 -3.26 16.91
CA ASP A 575 -2.70 -4.17 17.49
C ASP A 575 -2.20 -3.70 18.85
N VAL A 576 -1.74 -4.65 19.68
CA VAL A 576 -1.16 -4.34 20.99
C VAL A 576 0.30 -3.94 20.83
N ARG A 577 0.62 -2.71 21.23
CA ARG A 577 1.98 -2.15 21.26
C ARG A 577 2.23 -1.42 22.59
N VAL A 578 3.49 -1.11 22.87
CA VAL A 578 3.90 -0.33 24.07
C VAL A 578 4.74 0.90 23.74
N ALA A 579 4.99 1.17 22.46
CA ALA A 579 5.62 2.40 22.00
C ALA A 579 5.37 2.65 20.50
N SER A 580 5.22 3.93 20.19
CA SER A 580 5.29 4.58 18.88
C SER A 580 5.41 6.09 19.10
N GLY A 581 5.44 6.88 18.04
CA GLY A 581 5.62 8.32 18.12
C GLY A 581 7.07 8.70 18.43
N TYR A 582 7.28 9.89 19.01
CA TYR A 582 8.60 10.36 19.41
C TYR A 582 8.94 10.00 20.86
N LEU A 583 9.94 9.14 21.06
CA LEU A 583 10.51 8.74 22.38
C LEU A 583 9.49 8.28 23.44
N SER A 584 8.27 7.91 23.04
CA SER A 584 7.12 7.78 23.94
C SER A 584 6.59 6.34 24.01
N GLY A 585 5.98 5.99 25.13
CA GLY A 585 5.33 4.72 25.38
C GLY A 585 3.81 4.81 25.30
N ASP A 586 3.19 3.72 24.88
CA ASP A 586 1.74 3.55 24.76
C ASP A 586 1.23 2.57 25.82
N PRO A 587 -0.01 2.75 26.32
CA PRO A 587 -0.63 1.75 27.16
C PRO A 587 -0.93 0.49 26.32
N PRO A 588 -0.68 -0.74 26.81
CA PRO A 588 -1.02 -1.97 26.09
C PRO A 588 -2.53 -2.25 26.00
N GLN A 589 -3.36 -1.31 26.42
CA GLN A 589 -4.81 -1.36 26.33
C GLN A 589 -5.24 -0.83 24.95
N VAL A 590 -6.00 -1.61 24.20
CA VAL A 590 -6.47 -1.26 22.86
C VAL A 590 -7.82 -0.53 22.95
N HIS A 591 -7.95 0.59 22.24
CA HIS A 591 -9.21 1.34 22.09
C HIS A 591 -9.84 1.12 20.70
N PHE A 592 -11.16 0.98 20.68
CA PHE A 592 -12.00 1.05 19.49
C PHE A 592 -13.12 2.06 19.75
N GLY A 593 -13.18 3.15 19.00
CA GLY A 593 -14.38 3.98 18.88
C GLY A 593 -15.31 3.44 17.78
N PHE A 594 -16.58 3.83 17.84
CA PHE A 594 -17.57 3.57 16.80
C PHE A 594 -18.85 4.40 17.00
N PRO A 595 -19.62 4.71 15.94
CA PRO A 595 -20.81 5.53 16.06
C PRO A 595 -21.86 4.88 16.99
N THR A 596 -22.63 5.70 17.71
CA THR A 596 -23.70 5.23 18.59
C THR A 596 -24.67 4.28 17.86
N ASP A 597 -25.24 3.31 18.58
CA ASP A 597 -26.09 2.22 18.06
C ASP A 597 -25.36 1.18 17.16
N THR A 598 -24.03 1.26 17.02
CA THR A 598 -23.24 0.24 16.33
C THR A 598 -23.34 -1.11 17.03
N LYS A 599 -23.71 -2.15 16.28
CA LYS A 599 -23.82 -3.52 16.80
C LYS A 599 -22.46 -4.20 16.74
N LEU A 600 -21.95 -4.61 17.90
CA LEU A 600 -20.74 -5.41 18.02
C LEU A 600 -21.09 -6.90 17.80
N TYR A 601 -20.49 -7.54 16.80
CA TYR A 601 -20.77 -8.94 16.48
C TYR A 601 -19.77 -9.89 17.16
N SER A 602 -18.48 -9.58 17.05
CA SER A 602 -17.40 -10.38 17.65
C SER A 602 -16.07 -9.65 17.58
N LEU A 603 -15.19 -9.96 18.53
CA LEU A 603 -13.79 -9.55 18.55
C LEU A 603 -12.95 -10.78 18.26
N GLU A 604 -12.24 -10.78 17.13
CA GLU A 604 -11.22 -11.77 16.80
C GLU A 604 -9.86 -11.28 17.30
N ILE A 605 -9.14 -12.14 18.03
CA ILE A 605 -7.84 -11.85 18.65
C ILE A 605 -6.85 -12.87 18.13
N GLN A 606 -5.92 -12.43 17.28
CA GLN A 606 -4.75 -13.18 16.88
C GLN A 606 -3.63 -12.91 17.89
N TRP A 607 -3.34 -13.89 18.74
CA TRP A 607 -2.27 -13.81 19.75
C TRP A 607 -0.87 -13.93 19.09
N PRO A 608 0.22 -13.54 19.77
CA PRO A 608 1.58 -13.62 19.20
C PRO A 608 1.97 -15.04 18.76
N ASP A 609 1.55 -16.07 19.51
CA ASP A 609 1.71 -17.49 19.13
C ASP A 609 0.79 -17.99 17.99
N ARG A 610 0.15 -17.06 17.26
CA ARG A 610 -0.73 -17.27 16.11
C ARG A 610 -1.99 -18.09 16.37
N ILE A 611 -2.33 -18.36 17.64
CA ILE A 611 -3.65 -18.90 17.99
C ILE A 611 -4.67 -17.76 17.89
N VAL A 612 -5.88 -18.09 17.44
CA VAL A 612 -6.98 -17.13 17.29
C VAL A 612 -8.05 -17.42 18.33
N THR A 613 -8.51 -16.37 19.01
CA THR A 613 -9.66 -16.39 19.94
C THR A 613 -10.77 -15.50 19.38
N ILE A 614 -12.02 -15.97 19.41
CA ILE A 614 -13.18 -15.16 19.03
C ILE A 614 -14.06 -14.96 20.26
N VAL A 615 -14.17 -13.72 20.72
CA VAL A 615 -15.08 -13.28 21.79
C VAL A 615 -16.39 -12.80 21.16
N ARG A 616 -17.52 -13.12 21.79
CA ARG A 616 -18.88 -12.71 21.40
C ARG A 616 -19.59 -12.06 22.59
N ASP A 617 -20.82 -11.59 22.36
CA ASP A 617 -21.68 -10.96 23.37
C ASP A 617 -21.10 -9.64 23.95
N LEU A 618 -20.27 -8.98 23.14
CA LEU A 618 -19.63 -7.69 23.44
C LEU A 618 -20.65 -6.59 23.75
N GLN A 619 -20.28 -5.68 24.66
CA GLN A 619 -21.11 -4.54 25.06
C GLN A 619 -20.30 -3.24 24.87
N PRO A 620 -20.87 -2.20 24.21
CA PRO A 620 -20.29 -0.86 24.22
C PRO A 620 -20.09 -0.30 25.64
N MET A 621 -19.20 0.66 25.78
CA MET A 621 -18.83 1.32 27.04
C MET A 621 -18.35 0.31 28.10
N THR A 622 -17.51 -0.63 27.69
CA THR A 622 -16.84 -1.59 28.60
C THR A 622 -15.35 -1.71 28.31
N LEU A 623 -14.57 -1.95 29.38
CA LEU A 623 -13.25 -2.52 29.32
C LEU A 623 -13.38 -4.05 29.38
N LEU A 624 -12.92 -4.69 28.31
CA LEU A 624 -12.90 -6.13 28.11
C LEU A 624 -11.52 -6.70 28.45
N THR A 625 -11.37 -7.33 29.61
CA THR A 625 -10.13 -8.06 29.93
C THR A 625 -10.23 -9.50 29.40
N VAL A 626 -9.35 -9.88 28.48
CA VAL A 626 -9.29 -11.24 27.93
C VAL A 626 -8.00 -11.91 28.40
N SER A 627 -8.12 -12.91 29.26
CA SER A 627 -6.99 -13.68 29.78
C SER A 627 -6.90 -15.05 29.12
N ARG A 628 -5.69 -15.46 28.69
CA ARG A 628 -5.43 -16.76 28.06
C ARG A 628 -4.21 -17.45 28.68
N PHE A 629 -4.38 -18.71 29.06
CA PHE A 629 -3.32 -19.55 29.66
C PHE A 629 -2.75 -20.53 28.62
N SER A 630 -1.51 -20.39 28.17
CA SER A 630 -0.93 -21.27 27.14
C SER A 630 -0.38 -22.59 27.70
N GLY A 631 -0.79 -23.73 27.13
CA GLY A 631 -0.13 -25.01 27.37
C GLY A 631 -0.75 -26.19 26.60
N LEU A 632 -0.02 -27.31 26.48
CA LEU A 632 -0.53 -28.53 25.85
C LEU A 632 -1.14 -29.50 26.87
N ASN A 633 -2.46 -29.69 26.81
CA ASN A 633 -3.11 -30.82 27.49
C ASN A 633 -2.95 -32.10 26.64
N LYS A 634 -2.58 -33.23 27.25
CA LYS A 634 -2.27 -34.51 26.57
C LYS A 634 -3.41 -35.17 25.79
N GLN A 635 -4.60 -34.56 25.76
CA GLN A 635 -5.77 -35.04 25.03
C GLN A 635 -6.11 -34.21 23.78
N SER A 636 -5.43 -33.08 23.52
CA SER A 636 -5.80 -32.17 22.42
C SER A 636 -5.42 -32.69 21.01
N GLU A 637 -4.52 -33.67 20.88
CA GLU A 637 -4.17 -34.30 19.58
C GLU A 637 -5.38 -34.95 18.86
N ASN A 638 -6.52 -35.16 19.54
CA ASN A 638 -7.75 -35.71 18.96
C ASN A 638 -8.87 -34.66 18.70
N LEU A 639 -8.64 -33.36 18.96
CA LEU A 639 -9.70 -32.34 18.91
C LEU A 639 -9.61 -31.33 17.74
N GLN A 640 -8.47 -31.20 17.07
CA GLN A 640 -8.30 -30.29 15.92
C GLN A 640 -9.13 -30.64 14.66
N HIS A 641 -9.92 -31.73 14.67
CA HIS A 641 -10.74 -32.16 13.53
C HIS A 641 -12.26 -32.16 13.78
N LYS A 642 -12.78 -31.47 14.81
CA LYS A 642 -14.22 -31.62 15.15
C LYS A 642 -15.10 -30.39 15.36
N HIS A 643 -14.59 -29.16 15.32
CA HIS A 643 -15.43 -27.95 15.42
C HIS A 643 -15.24 -26.98 14.24
N VAL A 644 -15.53 -27.49 13.04
CA VAL A 644 -16.13 -26.67 11.98
C VAL A 644 -17.61 -27.01 11.95
N ALA A 645 -18.46 -26.05 12.32
CA ALA A 645 -19.91 -26.23 12.33
C ALA A 645 -20.47 -26.03 10.90
N GLU A 646 -20.53 -27.10 10.12
CA GLU A 646 -21.18 -27.08 8.80
C GLU A 646 -22.68 -26.79 8.93
N SER A 647 -23.10 -25.64 8.41
CA SER A 647 -24.50 -25.23 8.28
C SER A 647 -25.22 -26.03 7.18
N ASN A 648 -25.65 -27.25 7.53
CA ASN A 648 -26.43 -28.11 6.64
C ASN A 648 -27.84 -27.54 6.36
N PHE A 649 -27.98 -26.79 5.26
CA PHE A 649 -29.28 -26.48 4.68
C PHE A 649 -29.90 -27.73 4.02
N ILE A 650 -31.14 -28.04 4.37
CA ILE A 650 -31.86 -29.22 3.89
C ILE A 650 -32.60 -28.89 2.58
N GLU A 651 -32.16 -29.46 1.46
CA GLU A 651 -32.99 -29.59 0.26
C GLU A 651 -33.20 -31.06 -0.17
N LYS A 652 -34.47 -31.40 -0.43
CA LYS A 652 -34.92 -32.77 -0.71
C LYS A 652 -34.75 -33.10 -2.19
N LYS A 653 -33.82 -33.99 -2.53
CA LYS A 653 -33.80 -34.64 -3.86
C LYS A 653 -34.98 -35.60 -4.03
N GLN A 654 -35.92 -35.27 -4.91
CA GLN A 654 -36.83 -36.26 -5.50
C GLN A 654 -36.14 -37.03 -6.65
N LYS A 655 -36.46 -38.32 -6.76
CA LYS A 655 -35.96 -39.24 -7.79
C LYS A 655 -36.80 -39.12 -9.05
N ASN A 656 -36.19 -39.32 -10.23
CA ASN A 656 -36.72 -40.26 -11.23
C ASN A 656 -35.68 -40.69 -12.28
N LYS A 657 -35.79 -41.96 -12.71
CA LYS A 657 -35.11 -42.65 -13.83
C LYS A 657 -36.23 -43.39 -14.61
N PRO A 658 -36.17 -43.54 -15.94
CA PRO A 658 -35.51 -44.70 -16.60
C PRO A 658 -34.69 -44.29 -17.86
N ILE A 659 -33.63 -44.96 -18.35
CA ILE A 659 -33.32 -46.37 -18.70
C ILE A 659 -33.82 -46.81 -20.11
N LEU A 660 -32.84 -47.17 -20.98
CA LEU A 660 -32.80 -48.03 -22.21
C LEU A 660 -32.11 -47.30 -23.38
N LEU A 661 -30.88 -47.59 -23.82
CA LEU A 661 -30.23 -48.83 -24.32
C LEU A 661 -30.72 -49.27 -25.72
N PHE A 662 -29.84 -49.27 -26.73
CA PHE A 662 -29.70 -50.34 -27.75
C PHE A 662 -28.38 -50.26 -28.54
N LYS A 663 -28.10 -51.31 -29.33
CA LYS A 663 -26.79 -51.76 -29.84
C LYS A 663 -26.44 -51.31 -31.27
N GLU A 664 -25.17 -51.52 -31.61
CA GLU A 664 -24.54 -51.47 -32.94
C GLU A 664 -25.31 -52.20 -34.06
N LEU A 665 -25.11 -51.75 -35.30
CA LEU A 665 -25.07 -52.61 -36.50
C LEU A 665 -24.25 -51.92 -37.63
N ASN A 666 -23.48 -52.71 -38.39
CA ASN A 666 -22.62 -52.23 -39.49
C ASN A 666 -23.39 -52.08 -40.81
N GLY A 667 -22.98 -51.14 -41.67
CA GLY A 667 -23.52 -50.93 -43.02
C GLY A 667 -22.55 -50.25 -44.00
N ASP A 668 -22.57 -50.75 -45.24
CA ASP A 668 -21.85 -50.42 -46.49
C ASP A 668 -21.03 -49.10 -46.62
N PRO A 669 -19.79 -49.13 -47.18
CA PRO A 669 -19.00 -47.91 -47.46
C PRO A 669 -19.55 -47.00 -48.58
N SER A 670 -20.43 -47.47 -49.47
CA SER A 670 -20.77 -46.77 -50.73
C SER A 670 -21.80 -45.65 -50.61
N GLU A 671 -22.56 -45.55 -49.51
CA GLU A 671 -23.47 -44.41 -49.26
C GLU A 671 -22.79 -43.20 -48.59
N LYS A 672 -21.60 -43.37 -48.01
CA LYS A 672 -20.94 -42.34 -47.18
C LYS A 672 -20.72 -41.02 -47.91
N THR A 673 -20.42 -41.05 -49.21
CA THR A 673 -20.13 -39.83 -49.99
C THR A 673 -21.36 -38.96 -50.25
N LYS A 674 -22.57 -39.56 -50.33
CA LYS A 674 -23.83 -38.79 -50.43
C LYS A 674 -24.35 -38.35 -49.06
N HIS A 675 -24.22 -39.22 -48.04
CA HIS A 675 -24.58 -38.85 -46.66
C HIS A 675 -23.68 -37.74 -46.10
N GLN A 676 -22.38 -37.72 -46.40
CA GLN A 676 -21.50 -36.61 -46.00
C GLN A 676 -21.88 -35.29 -46.66
N ALA A 677 -22.18 -35.27 -47.97
CA ALA A 677 -22.62 -34.04 -48.63
C ALA A 677 -23.94 -33.51 -48.03
N PHE A 678 -24.93 -34.39 -47.77
CA PHE A 678 -26.21 -34.00 -47.19
C PHE A 678 -26.09 -33.58 -45.71
N GLN A 679 -25.23 -34.24 -44.93
CA GLN A 679 -24.92 -33.85 -43.55
C GLN A 679 -24.18 -32.51 -43.49
N THR A 680 -23.21 -32.25 -44.38
CA THR A 680 -22.49 -30.97 -44.40
C THR A 680 -23.43 -29.80 -44.68
N VAL A 681 -24.32 -29.91 -45.68
CA VAL A 681 -25.33 -28.88 -45.97
C VAL A 681 -26.26 -28.64 -44.77
N LEU A 682 -26.71 -29.70 -44.09
CA LEU A 682 -27.50 -29.57 -42.85
C LEU A 682 -26.71 -28.88 -41.72
N HIS A 683 -25.42 -29.18 -41.60
CA HIS A 683 -24.55 -28.65 -40.54
C HIS A 683 -24.17 -27.18 -40.77
N GLU A 684 -24.18 -26.73 -42.03
CA GLU A 684 -23.95 -25.34 -42.44
C GLU A 684 -25.16 -24.45 -42.17
N THR A 685 -26.37 -24.88 -42.55
CA THR A 685 -27.60 -24.13 -42.22
C THR A 685 -27.78 -23.95 -40.71
N ILE A 686 -27.48 -24.98 -39.91
CA ILE A 686 -27.53 -24.89 -38.44
C ILE A 686 -26.59 -23.80 -37.87
N LEU A 687 -25.42 -23.56 -38.48
CA LEU A 687 -24.51 -22.50 -38.04
C LEU A 687 -25.05 -21.11 -38.41
N ASP A 688 -25.61 -20.97 -39.60
CA ASP A 688 -26.17 -19.70 -40.07
C ASP A 688 -27.45 -19.29 -39.32
N ASP A 689 -28.30 -20.25 -38.96
CA ASP A 689 -29.51 -20.02 -38.16
C ASP A 689 -29.15 -19.59 -36.72
N ARG A 690 -28.18 -20.28 -36.09
CA ARG A 690 -27.66 -19.90 -34.77
C ARG A 690 -27.05 -18.51 -34.78
N LEU A 691 -26.19 -18.19 -35.75
CA LEU A 691 -25.58 -16.86 -35.85
C LEU A 691 -26.61 -15.77 -36.14
N THR A 692 -27.63 -16.04 -36.95
CA THR A 692 -28.72 -15.08 -37.19
C THR A 692 -29.47 -14.78 -35.89
N THR A 693 -29.67 -15.78 -35.03
CA THR A 693 -30.25 -15.60 -33.68
C THR A 693 -29.35 -14.75 -32.78
N VAL A 694 -28.04 -14.99 -32.79
CA VAL A 694 -27.05 -14.22 -32.02
C VAL A 694 -26.97 -12.76 -32.48
N ILE A 695 -26.88 -12.54 -33.80
CA ILE A 695 -26.85 -11.19 -34.42
C ILE A 695 -28.09 -10.39 -34.00
N ALA A 696 -29.28 -11.00 -34.06
CA ALA A 696 -30.53 -10.36 -33.63
C ALA A 696 -30.56 -10.08 -32.12
N LYS A 697 -30.08 -11.01 -31.29
CA LYS A 697 -30.00 -10.86 -29.82
C LYS A 697 -29.04 -9.74 -29.39
N GLN A 698 -27.98 -9.50 -30.16
CA GLN A 698 -26.94 -8.51 -29.89
C GLN A 698 -27.15 -7.19 -30.67
N GLU A 699 -28.29 -7.05 -31.36
CA GLU A 699 -28.68 -5.87 -32.17
C GLU A 699 -27.61 -5.41 -33.20
N LEU A 700 -26.80 -6.34 -33.70
CA LEU A 700 -25.67 -6.03 -34.60
C LEU A 700 -26.15 -5.68 -36.01
N THR A 701 -25.66 -4.56 -36.55
CA THR A 701 -25.91 -4.11 -37.93
C THR A 701 -24.73 -4.39 -38.86
N GLY A 702 -23.58 -4.73 -38.28
CA GLY A 702 -22.29 -4.85 -38.97
C GLY A 702 -21.68 -3.50 -39.35
N ASN A 703 -22.29 -2.36 -39.01
CA ASN A 703 -21.85 -1.05 -39.46
C ASN A 703 -21.67 -0.03 -38.31
N PRO A 704 -20.45 0.11 -37.74
CA PRO A 704 -20.18 1.05 -36.65
C PRO A 704 -20.24 2.54 -37.09
N SER A 705 -20.28 2.84 -38.40
CA SER A 705 -20.38 4.23 -38.90
C SER A 705 -21.80 4.81 -38.89
N MET A 706 -22.81 3.99 -38.56
CA MET A 706 -24.21 4.36 -38.70
C MET A 706 -24.58 5.55 -37.78
N GLY A 707 -24.98 6.66 -38.39
CA GLY A 707 -25.37 7.88 -37.67
C GLY A 707 -24.22 8.86 -37.37
N LEU A 708 -22.99 8.55 -37.77
CA LEU A 708 -21.82 9.41 -37.55
C LEU A 708 -21.46 10.22 -38.82
N TYR A 709 -20.92 11.42 -38.60
CA TYR A 709 -20.24 12.20 -39.65
C TYR A 709 -18.75 11.92 -39.58
N LEU A 710 -18.19 11.40 -40.67
CA LEU A 710 -16.77 11.09 -40.82
C LEU A 710 -16.26 11.82 -42.08
N PRO A 711 -15.11 12.51 -42.00
CA PRO A 711 -14.57 13.23 -43.13
C PRO A 711 -13.99 12.28 -44.18
N SER A 712 -14.01 12.69 -45.46
CA SER A 712 -13.27 11.97 -46.51
C SER A 712 -11.82 12.43 -46.58
N ILE A 713 -10.90 11.56 -47.00
CA ILE A 713 -9.47 11.89 -47.10
C ILE A 713 -9.19 12.93 -48.20
N GLU A 714 -10.09 13.05 -49.18
CA GLU A 714 -10.07 14.06 -50.24
C GLU A 714 -10.46 15.48 -49.75
N GLU A 715 -10.98 15.63 -48.52
CA GLU A 715 -11.32 16.94 -47.97
C GLU A 715 -10.06 17.82 -47.78
N PRO A 716 -10.07 19.12 -48.14
CA PRO A 716 -8.91 19.99 -47.99
C PRO A 716 -8.33 20.05 -46.57
N LEU A 717 -9.19 19.91 -45.54
CA LEU A 717 -8.77 19.89 -44.14
C LEU A 717 -8.11 18.55 -43.75
N ALA A 718 -8.57 17.41 -44.31
CA ALA A 718 -7.91 16.11 -44.16
C ALA A 718 -6.54 16.11 -44.86
N GLN A 719 -6.45 16.69 -46.06
CA GLN A 719 -5.19 16.83 -46.80
C GLN A 719 -4.17 17.73 -46.07
N LEU A 720 -4.62 18.83 -45.44
CA LEU A 720 -3.77 19.64 -44.56
C LEU A 720 -3.32 18.84 -43.33
N GLY A 721 -4.24 18.07 -42.73
CA GLY A 721 -3.95 17.18 -41.61
C GLY A 721 -2.90 16.13 -41.95
N MET A 722 -2.99 15.50 -43.13
CA MET A 722 -2.02 14.52 -43.63
C MET A 722 -0.62 15.15 -43.74
N LYS A 723 -0.50 16.35 -44.32
CA LYS A 723 0.79 17.05 -44.42
C LYS A 723 1.39 17.34 -43.05
N LEU A 724 0.58 17.75 -42.07
CA LEU A 724 1.02 17.99 -40.69
C LEU A 724 1.46 16.69 -40.01
N PHE A 725 0.65 15.63 -40.12
CA PHE A 725 0.89 14.32 -39.50
C PHE A 725 2.21 13.66 -39.96
N PHE A 726 2.63 13.93 -41.19
CA PHE A 726 3.89 13.45 -41.77
C PHE A 726 5.06 14.45 -41.67
N SER A 727 4.89 15.67 -41.13
CA SER A 727 6.00 16.62 -40.97
C SER A 727 6.65 16.51 -39.59
N LYS A 728 7.98 16.39 -39.58
CA LYS A 728 8.80 16.46 -38.37
C LYS A 728 8.86 17.88 -37.77
N ALA A 729 8.32 18.91 -38.43
CA ALA A 729 8.26 20.27 -37.88
C ALA A 729 7.41 20.38 -36.59
N LEU A 730 6.53 19.41 -36.33
CA LEU A 730 5.76 19.27 -35.09
C LEU A 730 6.54 18.56 -33.96
N GLY A 731 7.67 17.91 -34.25
CA GLY A 731 8.60 17.43 -33.22
C GLY A 731 9.55 18.56 -32.79
N GLY A 732 9.89 18.63 -31.50
CA GLY A 732 10.72 19.70 -30.95
C GLY A 732 12.09 19.78 -31.63
N ASP A 733 12.77 18.64 -31.71
CA ASP A 733 14.12 18.48 -32.30
C ASP A 733 14.11 18.15 -33.82
N LEU A 734 12.94 18.28 -34.47
CA LEU A 734 12.74 18.08 -35.91
C LEU A 734 13.08 16.66 -36.44
N ASP A 735 13.07 15.66 -35.57
CA ASP A 735 13.45 14.27 -35.83
C ASP A 735 12.26 13.32 -36.03
N SER A 736 11.16 13.55 -35.31
CA SER A 736 9.96 12.71 -35.28
C SER A 736 8.69 13.45 -35.74
N ALA A 737 7.82 12.72 -36.43
CA ALA A 737 6.49 13.14 -36.85
C ALA A 737 5.43 12.19 -36.24
N CYS A 738 4.13 12.53 -36.30
CA CYS A 738 3.08 11.61 -35.84
C CYS A 738 3.13 10.27 -36.62
N ALA A 739 3.41 10.35 -37.93
CA ALA A 739 3.62 9.20 -38.79
C ALA A 739 4.85 8.33 -38.43
N SER A 740 5.76 8.79 -37.57
CA SER A 740 6.89 7.98 -37.08
C SER A 740 6.44 6.84 -36.15
N CYS A 741 5.28 6.99 -35.49
CA CYS A 741 4.72 5.99 -34.58
C CYS A 741 3.30 5.53 -34.98
N HIS A 742 2.69 6.13 -36.01
CA HIS A 742 1.32 5.82 -36.44
C HIS A 742 1.22 5.73 -37.97
N HIS A 743 2.08 4.94 -38.60
CA HIS A 743 2.16 4.87 -40.06
C HIS A 743 1.06 3.94 -40.63
N PRO A 744 0.29 4.34 -41.65
CA PRO A 744 -0.77 3.48 -42.21
C PRO A 744 -0.29 2.10 -42.67
N LEU A 745 0.92 2.01 -43.25
CA LEU A 745 1.52 0.72 -43.67
C LEU A 745 1.95 -0.20 -42.50
N LEU A 746 1.85 0.27 -41.25
CA LEU A 746 2.12 -0.48 -40.02
C LEU A 746 0.84 -0.60 -39.17
N GLY A 747 -0.30 -0.78 -39.85
CA GLY A 747 -1.61 -0.90 -39.19
C GLY A 747 -2.11 0.40 -38.55
N GLY A 748 -1.53 1.55 -38.89
CA GLY A 748 -1.82 2.83 -38.23
C GLY A 748 -1.15 3.00 -36.85
N GLY A 749 -0.31 2.05 -36.43
CA GLY A 749 0.61 2.11 -35.28
C GLY A 749 2.08 2.13 -35.74
N ASP A 750 3.00 1.60 -34.93
CA ASP A 750 4.44 1.58 -35.22
C ASP A 750 5.02 0.18 -35.52
N GLY A 751 4.27 -0.89 -35.25
CA GLY A 751 4.71 -2.27 -35.47
C GLY A 751 5.84 -2.74 -34.55
N LEU A 752 6.00 -2.13 -33.38
CA LEU A 752 6.92 -2.55 -32.30
C LEU A 752 6.13 -2.85 -31.02
N SER A 753 6.73 -3.56 -30.06
CA SER A 753 6.09 -3.77 -28.76
C SER A 753 5.84 -2.43 -28.05
N VAL A 754 6.92 -1.70 -27.77
CA VAL A 754 6.94 -0.32 -27.23
C VAL A 754 7.71 0.60 -28.18
N SER A 755 7.29 1.86 -28.26
CA SER A 755 7.76 2.78 -29.30
C SER A 755 9.09 3.46 -28.98
N ILE A 756 9.87 3.75 -30.04
CA ILE A 756 11.17 4.43 -29.92
C ILE A 756 11.02 5.95 -29.71
N GLY A 757 9.95 6.57 -30.23
CA GLY A 757 9.75 8.01 -30.04
C GLY A 757 10.79 8.90 -30.73
N VAL A 758 11.40 9.84 -29.99
CA VAL A 758 12.52 10.71 -30.44
C VAL A 758 13.89 9.99 -30.49
N GLY A 759 14.93 10.66 -30.98
CA GLY A 759 16.33 10.23 -30.85
C GLY A 759 16.74 9.02 -31.71
N ALA A 760 15.83 8.44 -32.50
CA ALA A 760 16.07 7.23 -33.29
C ALA A 760 17.30 7.34 -34.23
N HIS A 761 18.14 6.30 -34.24
CA HIS A 761 19.40 6.29 -35.01
C HIS A 761 19.23 6.50 -36.52
N ASP A 762 18.13 6.02 -37.09
CA ASP A 762 17.64 6.41 -38.42
C ASP A 762 16.20 6.91 -38.25
N GLN A 763 16.02 8.23 -38.26
CA GLN A 763 14.74 8.91 -38.07
C GLN A 763 13.67 8.55 -39.12
N ASP A 764 14.07 8.00 -40.26
CA ASP A 764 13.17 7.59 -41.33
C ASP A 764 12.89 6.07 -41.31
N LEU A 765 13.62 5.28 -40.52
CA LEU A 765 13.38 3.83 -40.37
C LEU A 765 12.24 3.59 -39.39
N LEU A 766 11.16 2.96 -39.84
CA LEU A 766 9.96 2.67 -39.04
C LEU A 766 9.76 1.16 -38.85
N GLY A 767 9.15 0.78 -37.72
CA GLY A 767 8.92 -0.61 -37.35
C GLY A 767 10.21 -1.42 -37.16
N GLU A 768 10.18 -2.69 -37.54
CA GLU A 768 11.20 -3.70 -37.25
C GLU A 768 12.65 -3.21 -37.51
N GLY A 769 13.42 -3.11 -36.42
CA GLY A 769 14.82 -2.72 -36.43
C GLY A 769 15.09 -1.21 -36.39
N ARG A 770 14.07 -0.37 -36.12
CA ARG A 770 14.27 0.98 -35.56
C ARG A 770 14.87 0.86 -34.16
N THR A 771 15.85 1.68 -33.83
CA THR A 771 16.59 1.61 -32.55
C THR A 771 16.95 3.00 -32.00
N HIS A 772 17.19 3.03 -30.69
CA HIS A 772 17.68 4.16 -29.90
C HIS A 772 18.75 3.63 -28.92
N SER A 773 19.63 4.52 -28.43
CA SER A 773 20.80 4.15 -27.60
C SER A 773 20.43 3.52 -26.26
N GLU A 774 19.26 3.87 -25.72
CA GLU A 774 18.79 3.48 -24.38
C GLU A 774 17.65 2.45 -24.45
N GLY A 775 17.38 1.92 -25.64
CA GLY A 775 16.16 1.15 -25.94
C GLY A 775 14.95 2.06 -26.21
N PRO A 776 13.74 1.47 -26.29
CA PRO A 776 12.48 2.20 -26.40
C PRO A 776 12.24 3.10 -25.19
N THR A 777 11.86 4.36 -25.43
CA THR A 777 11.58 5.35 -24.39
C THR A 777 10.08 5.56 -24.15
N VAL A 778 9.24 5.29 -25.15
CA VAL A 778 7.79 5.45 -25.00
C VAL A 778 7.22 4.26 -24.22
N PRO A 779 6.53 4.49 -23.09
CA PRO A 779 6.19 3.43 -22.13
C PRO A 779 5.02 2.53 -22.52
N ARG A 780 4.39 2.76 -23.68
CA ARG A 780 3.23 2.02 -24.17
C ARG A 780 3.33 1.75 -25.67
N ASN A 781 2.55 0.79 -26.12
CA ASN A 781 2.37 0.49 -27.54
C ASN A 781 1.65 1.63 -28.27
N SER A 782 2.00 1.86 -29.54
CA SER A 782 1.35 2.89 -30.35
C SER A 782 0.00 2.41 -30.91
N GLN A 783 -1.10 2.89 -30.31
CA GLN A 783 -2.47 2.58 -30.74
C GLN A 783 -2.70 2.88 -32.22
N SER A 784 -3.46 2.02 -32.90
CA SER A 784 -3.84 2.25 -34.30
C SER A 784 -4.68 3.51 -34.47
N THR A 785 -4.35 4.31 -35.49
CA THR A 785 -5.16 5.44 -35.96
C THR A 785 -6.35 5.01 -36.84
N PHE A 786 -6.43 3.74 -37.25
CA PHE A 786 -7.58 3.23 -38.00
C PHE A 786 -8.83 3.25 -37.14
N ASN A 787 -9.95 3.66 -37.73
CA ASN A 787 -11.28 3.68 -37.10
C ASN A 787 -11.37 4.53 -35.82
N VAL A 788 -10.38 5.38 -35.53
CA VAL A 788 -10.33 6.20 -34.30
C VAL A 788 -11.52 7.18 -34.19
N GLY A 789 -12.13 7.56 -35.32
CA GLY A 789 -13.31 8.42 -35.38
C GLY A 789 -14.61 7.82 -34.82
N PHE A 790 -14.63 6.57 -34.37
CA PHE A 790 -15.78 5.94 -33.69
C PHE A 790 -15.70 6.02 -32.16
N TYR A 791 -14.53 6.31 -31.58
CA TYR A 791 -14.39 6.50 -30.13
C TYR A 791 -15.15 7.75 -29.68
N HIS A 792 -15.94 7.60 -28.61
CA HIS A 792 -16.86 8.66 -28.18
C HIS A 792 -16.92 8.85 -26.65
N GLN A 793 -16.29 7.97 -25.86
CA GLN A 793 -16.12 8.11 -24.42
C GLN A 793 -14.68 8.51 -24.08
N VAL A 794 -13.66 7.76 -24.52
CA VAL A 794 -12.27 7.90 -24.04
C VAL A 794 -11.20 7.56 -25.08
N LEU A 795 -10.05 8.22 -24.99
CA LEU A 795 -8.82 7.91 -25.75
C LEU A 795 -7.61 7.70 -24.82
N PHE A 796 -6.50 7.20 -25.39
CA PHE A 796 -5.38 6.56 -24.70
C PHE A 796 -5.77 5.24 -24.01
N TYR A 797 -4.79 4.53 -23.43
CA TYR A 797 -5.04 3.26 -22.71
C TYR A 797 -5.60 3.46 -21.29
N ASP A 798 -5.36 4.60 -20.65
CA ASP A 798 -5.84 4.97 -19.30
C ASP A 798 -7.03 5.96 -19.30
N GLY A 799 -7.47 6.42 -20.48
CA GLY A 799 -8.58 7.37 -20.56
C GLY A 799 -8.20 8.77 -20.10
N ARG A 800 -6.93 9.17 -20.22
CA ARG A 800 -6.49 10.53 -19.86
C ARG A 800 -7.18 11.65 -20.68
N VAL A 801 -7.75 11.30 -21.84
CA VAL A 801 -8.66 12.16 -22.62
C VAL A 801 -10.06 11.53 -22.60
N GLU A 802 -11.04 12.25 -22.07
CA GLU A 802 -12.34 11.69 -21.67
C GLU A 802 -13.50 12.66 -21.91
N SER A 803 -14.60 12.17 -22.48
CA SER A 803 -15.83 12.93 -22.70
C SER A 803 -16.68 12.97 -21.43
N LEU A 804 -16.83 14.15 -20.85
CA LEU A 804 -17.62 14.40 -19.65
C LEU A 804 -19.07 14.73 -20.05
N GLY A 805 -19.98 13.77 -19.88
CA GLY A 805 -21.41 14.05 -19.98
C GLY A 805 -22.38 12.87 -20.03
N ASP A 806 -23.64 13.19 -20.27
CA ASP A 806 -24.74 12.21 -20.41
C ASP A 806 -24.55 11.46 -21.73
N LYS A 807 -24.33 10.14 -21.63
CA LYS A 807 -24.02 9.23 -22.74
C LYS A 807 -25.07 9.25 -23.87
N ASN A 808 -26.23 9.86 -23.64
CA ASN A 808 -27.38 9.86 -24.55
C ASN A 808 -27.55 11.12 -25.43
N LYS A 809 -26.68 12.13 -25.36
CA LYS A 809 -26.83 13.38 -26.15
C LYS A 809 -25.54 13.89 -26.80
N GLU A 810 -25.45 13.72 -28.11
CA GLU A 810 -24.38 14.24 -28.99
C GLU A 810 -22.95 13.82 -28.57
N VAL A 811 -22.74 12.51 -28.60
CA VAL A 811 -21.53 11.78 -28.18
C VAL A 811 -20.26 12.20 -28.94
N GLY A 812 -19.11 12.21 -28.25
CA GLY A 812 -17.77 12.50 -28.80
C GLY A 812 -17.45 13.98 -29.10
N LYS A 813 -18.39 14.92 -28.93
CA LYS A 813 -18.22 16.35 -29.20
C LYS A 813 -17.95 17.18 -27.94
N ASN A 814 -17.16 18.24 -28.06
CA ASN A 814 -16.99 19.21 -26.98
C ASN A 814 -18.19 20.19 -26.87
N LEU A 815 -19.16 19.88 -26.00
CA LEU A 815 -20.39 20.67 -25.81
C LEU A 815 -20.25 21.78 -24.75
N HIS A 816 -19.45 22.81 -25.02
CA HIS A 816 -19.35 23.98 -24.15
C HIS A 816 -20.65 24.81 -24.10
N SER A 817 -21.53 24.47 -23.15
CA SER A 817 -22.67 25.31 -22.76
C SER A 817 -22.18 26.51 -21.92
N LYS A 818 -22.34 27.73 -22.46
CA LYS A 818 -22.09 29.00 -21.72
C LYS A 818 -22.92 29.19 -20.43
N LYS A 819 -23.82 28.26 -20.09
CA LYS A 819 -24.64 28.30 -18.86
C LYS A 819 -24.27 27.26 -17.81
N THR A 820 -23.47 26.24 -18.13
CA THR A 820 -23.11 25.16 -17.19
C THR A 820 -21.78 24.50 -17.58
N MET A 821 -20.76 24.59 -16.73
CA MET A 821 -19.45 23.92 -16.90
C MET A 821 -19.48 22.38 -16.69
N ARG A 822 -20.64 21.74 -16.85
CA ARG A 822 -20.85 20.30 -16.57
C ARG A 822 -20.57 19.37 -17.75
N TRP A 823 -20.28 19.90 -18.94
CA TRP A 823 -20.22 19.15 -20.18
C TRP A 823 -19.00 19.61 -21.01
N GLY A 824 -18.25 18.67 -21.59
CA GLY A 824 -17.05 18.94 -22.40
C GLY A 824 -16.06 17.77 -22.38
N ILE A 825 -14.82 18.00 -22.78
CA ILE A 825 -13.77 16.95 -22.79
C ILE A 825 -12.72 17.26 -21.71
N ARG A 826 -12.42 16.30 -20.83
CA ARG A 826 -11.27 16.33 -19.91
C ARG A 826 -9.99 15.99 -20.67
N THR A 827 -8.88 16.62 -20.29
CA THR A 827 -7.53 16.25 -20.71
C THR A 827 -6.54 16.33 -19.53
N PRO A 828 -5.28 15.89 -19.68
CA PRO A 828 -4.23 16.10 -18.67
C PRO A 828 -3.93 17.56 -18.31
N ASP A 829 -4.38 18.54 -19.11
CA ASP A 829 -4.27 19.98 -18.78
C ASP A 829 -5.36 20.46 -17.78
N SER A 830 -6.21 19.55 -17.30
CA SER A 830 -7.36 19.82 -16.42
C SER A 830 -7.46 18.82 -15.26
N GLN A 831 -8.03 19.25 -14.11
CA GLN A 831 -8.27 18.38 -12.96
C GLN A 831 -9.24 17.22 -13.31
N PHE A 832 -9.18 16.13 -12.55
CA PHE A 832 -10.08 15.00 -12.76
C PHE A 832 -11.55 15.41 -12.67
N GLY A 833 -12.37 14.94 -13.61
CA GLY A 833 -13.79 15.32 -13.72
C GLY A 833 -14.09 16.76 -14.21
N ILE A 834 -13.08 17.58 -14.54
CA ILE A 834 -13.25 18.97 -15.02
C ILE A 834 -13.00 19.06 -16.53
N PRO A 835 -13.88 19.69 -17.33
CA PRO A 835 -13.63 19.89 -18.76
C PRO A 835 -12.48 20.88 -19.03
N ASP A 836 -11.59 20.54 -19.98
CA ASP A 836 -10.55 21.41 -20.50
C ASP A 836 -11.14 22.38 -21.56
N PRO A 837 -11.06 23.72 -21.34
CA PRO A 837 -11.59 24.70 -22.29
C PRO A 837 -10.83 24.77 -23.62
N GLU A 838 -9.61 24.20 -23.69
CA GLU A 838 -8.78 24.13 -24.89
C GLU A 838 -8.82 22.74 -25.58
N ALA A 839 -9.64 21.79 -25.12
CA ALA A 839 -9.70 20.42 -25.64
C ALA A 839 -9.97 20.33 -27.17
N GLY A 840 -10.52 21.37 -27.79
CA GLY A 840 -10.82 21.41 -29.22
C GLY A 840 -12.23 20.90 -29.52
N ILE A 841 -12.43 20.35 -30.73
CA ILE A 841 -13.76 20.05 -31.29
C ILE A 841 -14.28 18.64 -30.96
N ASP A 842 -13.37 17.67 -30.80
CA ASP A 842 -13.65 16.25 -30.53
C ASP A 842 -12.48 15.60 -29.77
N LEU A 843 -12.64 14.34 -29.35
CA LEU A 843 -11.64 13.60 -28.58
C LEU A 843 -10.29 13.49 -29.31
N ILE A 844 -10.30 13.35 -30.64
CA ILE A 844 -9.06 13.18 -31.44
C ILE A 844 -8.32 14.52 -31.53
N ALA A 845 -9.04 15.64 -31.66
CA ALA A 845 -8.45 16.97 -31.57
C ALA A 845 -7.83 17.22 -30.19
N ALA A 846 -8.45 16.74 -29.11
CA ALA A 846 -7.88 16.79 -27.77
C ALA A 846 -6.60 15.95 -27.66
N GLN A 847 -6.66 14.67 -28.07
CA GLN A 847 -5.53 13.73 -28.07
C GLN A 847 -4.31 14.28 -28.81
N SER A 848 -4.51 14.90 -29.98
CA SER A 848 -3.41 15.43 -30.82
C SER A 848 -2.55 16.54 -30.15
N ARG A 849 -3.01 17.09 -29.02
CA ARG A 849 -2.29 18.12 -28.25
C ARG A 849 -1.21 17.57 -27.31
N PHE A 850 -1.10 16.25 -27.13
CA PHE A 850 -0.23 15.65 -26.08
C PHE A 850 1.09 15.05 -26.58
N PRO A 851 1.16 14.28 -27.69
CA PRO A 851 2.43 13.72 -28.19
C PRO A 851 3.52 14.79 -28.40
N VAL A 852 3.14 15.94 -28.96
CA VAL A 852 3.98 17.13 -29.18
C VAL A 852 4.50 17.82 -27.90
N THR A 853 4.15 17.30 -26.72
CA THR A 853 4.62 17.80 -25.41
C THR A 853 5.28 16.74 -24.53
N SER A 854 5.11 15.47 -24.89
CA SER A 854 5.75 14.31 -24.26
C SER A 854 7.21 14.27 -24.67
N LEU A 855 8.12 14.16 -23.68
CA LEU A 855 9.57 14.16 -23.88
C LEU A 855 9.98 13.00 -24.79
N ASP A 856 9.43 11.82 -24.49
CA ASP A 856 9.75 10.54 -25.12
C ASP A 856 9.17 10.43 -26.53
N GLU A 857 8.00 11.02 -26.81
CA GLU A 857 7.29 10.84 -28.08
C GLU A 857 7.74 11.80 -29.20
N MET A 858 7.61 13.11 -29.00
CA MET A 858 7.87 14.11 -30.05
C MET A 858 8.51 15.42 -29.56
N ARG A 859 8.47 15.75 -28.25
CA ARG A 859 9.07 17.01 -27.78
C ARG A 859 10.60 16.93 -27.80
N GLY A 860 11.18 15.81 -27.38
CA GLY A 860 12.60 15.73 -27.10
C GLY A 860 12.97 16.37 -25.77
N PHE A 861 14.20 16.11 -25.32
CA PHE A 861 14.66 16.47 -23.97
C PHE A 861 15.17 17.93 -23.89
N GLU A 862 15.59 18.51 -25.01
CA GLU A 862 16.14 19.88 -25.09
C GLU A 862 15.07 20.95 -25.38
N PHE A 863 14.07 20.63 -26.21
CA PHE A 863 13.14 21.63 -26.72
C PHE A 863 12.16 22.16 -25.66
N GLU A 864 12.31 23.45 -25.35
CA GLU A 864 11.63 24.12 -24.21
C GLU A 864 11.84 23.36 -22.88
N ALA A 865 13.02 22.76 -22.66
CA ALA A 865 13.33 21.99 -21.44
C ALA A 865 12.91 22.69 -20.14
N HIS A 866 12.51 21.89 -19.14
CA HIS A 866 12.01 22.34 -17.82
C HIS A 866 10.79 23.27 -17.82
N ARG A 867 10.14 23.54 -18.96
CA ARG A 867 8.93 24.39 -19.03
C ARG A 867 7.63 23.58 -19.14
N PRO A 868 6.50 24.10 -18.61
CA PRO A 868 5.19 23.47 -18.74
C PRO A 868 4.77 23.20 -20.21
N PRO A 869 4.03 22.11 -20.48
CA PRO A 869 3.62 21.67 -21.84
C PRO A 869 3.07 22.76 -22.78
N ARG A 870 2.34 23.74 -22.23
CA ARG A 870 1.79 24.89 -22.97
C ARG A 870 2.85 25.71 -23.73
N TYR A 871 4.10 25.75 -23.28
CA TYR A 871 5.17 26.50 -23.94
C TYR A 871 5.64 25.81 -25.23
N ALA A 872 5.90 24.49 -25.17
CA ALA A 872 6.23 23.69 -26.35
C ALA A 872 5.16 23.82 -27.45
N ARG A 873 3.86 23.70 -27.10
CA ARG A 873 2.76 23.87 -28.08
C ARG A 873 2.74 25.25 -28.72
N ARG A 874 2.93 26.32 -27.94
CA ARG A 874 3.00 27.70 -28.46
C ARG A 874 4.20 27.89 -29.39
N HIS A 875 5.35 27.32 -29.05
CA HIS A 875 6.56 27.39 -29.87
C HIS A 875 6.37 26.65 -31.20
N LEU A 876 5.88 25.40 -31.20
CA LEU A 876 5.62 24.63 -32.42
C LEU A 876 4.59 25.30 -33.35
N VAL A 877 3.54 25.90 -32.78
CA VAL A 877 2.58 26.73 -33.52
C VAL A 877 3.28 27.94 -34.17
N ALA A 878 4.15 28.62 -33.42
CA ALA A 878 4.91 29.77 -33.90
C ALA A 878 5.94 29.41 -34.99
N ARG A 879 6.57 28.24 -34.89
CA ARG A 879 7.49 27.62 -35.86
C ARG A 879 6.83 27.42 -37.21
N LEU A 880 5.69 26.72 -37.24
CA LEU A 880 4.87 26.56 -38.44
C LEU A 880 4.39 27.92 -38.96
N GLY A 881 4.02 28.83 -38.05
CA GLY A 881 3.57 30.18 -38.37
C GLY A 881 4.63 31.12 -38.96
N GLY A 882 5.92 30.85 -38.71
CA GLY A 882 7.02 31.75 -39.08
C GLY A 882 7.00 33.08 -38.31
N TYR A 883 6.54 33.07 -37.07
CA TYR A 883 6.39 34.26 -36.22
C TYR A 883 6.88 34.01 -34.78
N ASP A 884 6.99 35.08 -33.98
CA ASP A 884 7.42 35.02 -32.56
C ASP A 884 8.70 34.17 -32.36
N SER A 885 8.72 33.22 -31.42
CA SER A 885 9.88 32.37 -31.16
C SER A 885 10.27 31.50 -32.35
N GLY A 886 9.32 31.14 -33.21
CA GLY A 886 9.53 30.32 -34.40
C GLY A 886 10.04 31.07 -35.63
N THR A 887 10.39 32.35 -35.49
CA THR A 887 10.88 33.18 -36.59
C THR A 887 12.25 32.69 -37.08
N GLY A 888 12.27 31.99 -38.22
CA GLY A 888 13.50 31.58 -38.90
C GLY A 888 14.00 30.16 -38.57
N GLU A 889 13.30 29.40 -37.73
CA GLU A 889 13.64 28.00 -37.43
C GLU A 889 13.58 27.09 -38.68
N LEU A 890 12.54 27.26 -39.50
CA LEU A 890 12.34 26.46 -40.70
C LEU A 890 13.03 27.08 -41.92
N LYS A 891 14.09 26.42 -42.42
CA LYS A 891 14.87 26.84 -43.62
C LYS A 891 14.00 27.09 -44.85
N ARG A 892 12.91 26.35 -44.98
CA ARG A 892 11.81 26.58 -45.91
C ARG A 892 10.53 26.61 -45.08
N ASN A 893 9.69 27.63 -45.24
CA ASN A 893 8.37 27.63 -44.64
C ASN A 893 7.34 28.11 -45.67
N LYS A 894 6.44 27.21 -46.07
CA LYS A 894 5.28 27.49 -46.93
C LYS A 894 3.95 27.19 -46.24
N TRP A 895 3.94 26.88 -44.95
CA TRP A 895 2.75 26.49 -44.19
C TRP A 895 1.63 27.53 -44.26
N GLN A 896 1.95 28.82 -44.29
CA GLN A 896 0.96 29.87 -44.49
C GLN A 896 0.11 29.65 -45.75
N GLY A 897 0.71 29.22 -46.86
CA GLY A 897 -0.01 28.96 -48.12
C GLY A 897 -0.96 27.76 -48.01
N GLU A 898 -0.51 26.70 -47.34
CA GLU A 898 -1.31 25.50 -47.06
C GLU A 898 -2.54 25.84 -46.20
N PHE A 899 -2.35 26.54 -45.07
CA PHE A 899 -3.46 26.97 -44.20
C PHE A 899 -4.39 28.00 -44.89
N GLN A 900 -3.86 28.88 -45.74
CA GLN A 900 -4.67 29.81 -46.53
C GLN A 900 -5.57 29.11 -47.55
N SER A 901 -5.18 27.92 -48.03
CA SER A 901 -6.00 27.14 -48.97
C SER A 901 -7.28 26.58 -48.32
N VAL A 902 -7.22 26.27 -47.02
CA VAL A 902 -8.34 25.71 -46.24
C VAL A 902 -9.13 26.80 -45.50
N PHE A 903 -8.45 27.68 -44.77
CA PHE A 903 -9.09 28.62 -43.82
C PHE A 903 -9.26 30.06 -44.35
N GLY A 904 -8.77 30.35 -45.57
CA GLY A 904 -9.04 31.57 -46.32
C GLY A 904 -7.86 32.55 -46.46
N LYS A 905 -7.59 32.99 -47.70
CA LYS A 905 -6.41 33.79 -48.11
C LYS A 905 -6.25 35.19 -47.49
N LYS A 906 -7.27 35.74 -46.80
CA LYS A 906 -7.24 37.13 -46.27
C LYS A 906 -6.88 37.26 -44.78
N LYS A 907 -6.66 36.15 -44.07
CA LYS A 907 -6.38 36.14 -42.63
C LYS A 907 -4.88 36.31 -42.33
N ASN A 908 -4.56 36.82 -41.13
CA ASN A 908 -3.20 36.90 -40.61
C ASN A 908 -2.64 35.48 -40.37
N PRO A 909 -1.33 35.22 -40.57
CA PRO A 909 -0.68 33.98 -40.13
C PRO A 909 -1.10 33.47 -38.75
N ARG A 910 -1.19 34.33 -37.73
CA ARG A 910 -1.62 33.95 -36.37
C ARG A 910 -3.10 33.51 -36.27
N ASP A 911 -3.97 34.05 -37.12
CA ASP A 911 -5.40 33.65 -37.18
C ASP A 911 -5.60 32.33 -37.95
N LEU A 912 -4.60 31.92 -38.73
CA LEU A 912 -4.60 30.75 -39.59
C LEU A 912 -3.90 29.57 -38.93
N ILE A 913 -2.65 29.76 -38.55
CA ILE A 913 -1.79 28.75 -37.95
C ILE A 913 -1.88 28.96 -36.44
N ASN A 914 -2.81 28.25 -35.82
CA ASN A 914 -2.99 28.24 -34.37
C ASN A 914 -3.34 26.83 -33.93
N GLN A 915 -3.25 26.58 -32.62
CA GLN A 915 -3.42 25.26 -32.04
C GLN A 915 -4.78 24.63 -32.39
N THR A 916 -5.86 25.41 -32.43
CA THR A 916 -7.22 24.94 -32.78
C THR A 916 -7.31 24.46 -34.24
N ASN A 917 -6.73 25.21 -35.17
CA ASN A 917 -6.75 24.84 -36.59
C ASN A 917 -5.81 23.64 -36.89
N ILE A 918 -4.68 23.55 -36.18
CA ILE A 918 -3.76 22.40 -36.28
C ILE A 918 -4.41 21.12 -35.75
N SER A 919 -5.00 21.15 -34.54
CA SER A 919 -5.65 19.96 -33.98
C SER A 919 -6.92 19.56 -34.75
N ALA A 920 -7.67 20.53 -35.28
CA ALA A 920 -8.80 20.24 -36.17
C ALA A 920 -8.34 19.55 -37.48
N ALA A 921 -7.24 19.99 -38.09
CA ALA A 921 -6.69 19.35 -39.28
C ALA A 921 -6.20 17.92 -38.99
N LEU A 922 -5.39 17.74 -37.93
CA LEU A 922 -4.90 16.43 -37.49
C LEU A 922 -6.05 15.47 -37.11
N SER A 923 -7.10 15.96 -36.44
CA SER A 923 -8.31 15.17 -36.15
C SER A 923 -9.03 14.77 -37.43
N THR A 924 -9.23 15.71 -38.37
CA THR A 924 -9.93 15.43 -39.63
C THR A 924 -9.21 14.36 -40.46
N TYR A 925 -7.87 14.43 -40.56
CA TYR A 925 -7.08 13.39 -41.21
C TYR A 925 -7.25 12.02 -40.54
N GLN A 926 -7.05 11.93 -39.23
CA GLN A 926 -7.16 10.65 -38.50
C GLN A 926 -8.58 10.06 -38.57
N ARG A 927 -9.62 10.90 -38.43
CA ARG A 927 -11.02 10.48 -38.54
C ARG A 927 -11.44 10.04 -39.95
N SER A 928 -10.64 10.31 -40.98
CA SER A 928 -10.88 9.84 -42.35
C SER A 928 -10.37 8.40 -42.60
N GLN A 929 -9.60 7.82 -41.67
CA GLN A 929 -9.05 6.46 -41.77
C GLN A 929 -10.13 5.42 -41.38
N VAL A 930 -11.16 5.31 -42.22
CA VAL A 930 -12.34 4.47 -41.99
C VAL A 930 -12.22 3.16 -42.78
N PHE A 931 -11.98 2.06 -42.06
CA PHE A 931 -11.70 0.73 -42.60
C PHE A 931 -12.62 -0.30 -41.92
N VAL A 932 -13.82 -0.46 -42.48
CA VAL A 932 -14.95 -1.18 -41.89
C VAL A 932 -15.72 -2.06 -42.89
N ASP A 933 -15.22 -2.25 -44.12
CA ASP A 933 -15.82 -3.12 -45.14
C ASP A 933 -15.35 -4.58 -44.96
N THR A 934 -15.57 -5.10 -43.74
CA THR A 934 -15.04 -6.39 -43.28
C THR A 934 -15.87 -7.59 -43.78
N PRO A 935 -15.27 -8.80 -43.89
CA PRO A 935 -16.02 -10.03 -44.16
C PRO A 935 -17.14 -10.31 -43.14
N TRP A 936 -16.94 -9.96 -41.86
CA TRP A 936 -18.00 -10.05 -40.84
C TRP A 936 -19.18 -9.12 -41.14
N ARG A 937 -18.92 -7.85 -41.49
CA ARG A 937 -19.99 -6.92 -41.89
C ARG A 937 -20.80 -7.46 -43.07
N ALA A 938 -20.12 -7.95 -44.11
CA ALA A 938 -20.80 -8.56 -45.25
C ALA A 938 -21.69 -9.75 -44.83
N TYR A 939 -21.22 -10.57 -43.89
CA TYR A 939 -21.98 -11.69 -43.33
C TYR A 939 -23.23 -11.23 -42.57
N VAL A 940 -23.11 -10.23 -41.68
CA VAL A 940 -24.24 -9.63 -40.95
C VAL A 940 -25.26 -9.01 -41.92
N GLN A 941 -24.78 -8.37 -42.98
CA GLN A 941 -25.60 -7.79 -44.06
C GLN A 941 -26.18 -8.84 -45.04
N GLY A 942 -26.08 -10.13 -44.71
CA GLY A 942 -26.78 -11.22 -45.41
C GLY A 942 -25.93 -12.05 -46.37
N LYS A 943 -24.66 -11.69 -46.61
CA LYS A 943 -23.75 -12.47 -47.45
C LYS A 943 -23.19 -13.68 -46.68
N LYS A 944 -24.00 -14.74 -46.57
CA LYS A 944 -23.70 -15.93 -45.73
C LYS A 944 -22.44 -16.72 -46.11
N ASP A 945 -21.89 -16.51 -47.30
CA ASP A 945 -20.63 -17.06 -47.81
C ASP A 945 -19.41 -16.17 -47.54
N ALA A 946 -19.58 -14.96 -47.00
CA ALA A 946 -18.47 -14.03 -46.72
C ALA A 946 -17.47 -14.55 -45.67
N ILE A 947 -17.91 -15.47 -44.80
CA ILE A 947 -17.06 -16.10 -43.77
C ILE A 947 -17.20 -17.63 -43.80
N GLY A 948 -16.09 -18.34 -43.61
CA GLY A 948 -16.08 -19.80 -43.62
C GLY A 948 -16.57 -20.42 -42.30
N ASN A 949 -16.90 -21.71 -42.32
CA ASN A 949 -17.45 -22.45 -41.16
C ASN A 949 -16.57 -22.42 -39.90
N SER A 950 -15.26 -22.20 -40.03
CA SER A 950 -14.32 -21.97 -38.91
C SER A 950 -14.67 -20.68 -38.18
N ALA A 951 -14.72 -19.57 -38.92
CA ALA A 951 -15.14 -18.26 -38.41
C ALA A 951 -16.58 -18.26 -37.90
N LYS A 952 -17.51 -19.01 -38.54
CA LYS A 952 -18.89 -19.15 -38.02
C LYS A 952 -18.92 -19.78 -36.62
N ARG A 953 -18.12 -20.82 -36.37
CA ARG A 953 -17.97 -21.41 -35.02
C ARG A 953 -17.25 -20.46 -34.06
N GLY A 954 -16.23 -19.74 -34.53
CA GLY A 954 -15.53 -18.71 -33.76
C GLY A 954 -16.44 -17.58 -33.28
N ALA A 955 -17.32 -17.09 -34.16
CA ALA A 955 -18.31 -16.09 -33.82
C ALA A 955 -19.27 -16.60 -32.73
N LEU A 956 -19.78 -17.84 -32.85
CA LEU A 956 -20.61 -18.43 -31.79
C LEU A 956 -19.86 -18.46 -30.45
N LEU A 957 -18.59 -18.91 -30.43
CA LEU A 957 -17.77 -18.87 -29.23
C LEU A 957 -17.58 -17.44 -28.69
N PHE A 958 -17.36 -16.45 -29.56
CA PHE A 958 -17.14 -15.06 -29.16
C PHE A 958 -18.37 -14.42 -28.49
N PHE A 959 -19.55 -14.64 -29.07
CA PHE A 959 -20.82 -14.00 -28.66
C PHE A 959 -21.63 -14.78 -27.61
N GLU A 960 -21.38 -16.08 -27.44
CA GLU A 960 -22.02 -16.91 -26.40
C GLU A 960 -21.29 -16.77 -25.05
N SER A 961 -22.05 -16.83 -23.94
CA SER A 961 -21.47 -16.70 -22.60
C SER A 961 -20.62 -17.91 -22.23
N ALA A 962 -19.72 -17.77 -21.25
CA ALA A 962 -18.95 -18.91 -20.74
C ALA A 962 -19.85 -20.02 -20.18
N ASP A 963 -20.97 -19.65 -19.56
CA ASP A 963 -21.96 -20.58 -19.00
C ASP A 963 -22.74 -21.34 -20.10
N ASP A 964 -22.89 -20.73 -21.28
CA ASP A 964 -23.46 -21.35 -22.49
C ASP A 964 -22.43 -22.18 -23.29
N GLY A 965 -21.17 -22.25 -22.84
CA GLY A 965 -20.07 -22.96 -23.51
C GLY A 965 -19.29 -22.13 -24.55
N GLY A 966 -19.51 -20.81 -24.57
CA GLY A 966 -18.72 -19.85 -25.33
C GLY A 966 -17.49 -19.34 -24.58
N ALA A 967 -16.99 -18.19 -25.03
CA ALA A 967 -15.81 -17.49 -24.51
C ALA A 967 -16.17 -16.15 -23.83
N GLY A 968 -17.43 -15.70 -23.93
CA GLY A 968 -17.91 -14.51 -23.21
C GLY A 968 -17.23 -13.18 -23.59
N CYS A 969 -16.54 -13.11 -24.74
CA CYS A 969 -15.71 -11.97 -25.15
C CYS A 969 -16.52 -10.65 -25.23
N THR A 970 -17.81 -10.74 -25.57
CA THR A 970 -18.75 -9.61 -25.60
C THR A 970 -19.06 -8.98 -24.25
N THR A 971 -18.52 -9.51 -23.16
CA THR A 971 -18.61 -8.86 -21.84
C THR A 971 -17.95 -7.48 -21.84
N CYS A 972 -16.91 -7.31 -22.67
CA CYS A 972 -16.18 -6.05 -22.89
C CYS A 972 -16.16 -5.67 -24.39
N HIS A 973 -15.85 -6.63 -25.28
CA HIS A 973 -15.82 -6.39 -26.74
C HIS A 973 -17.21 -6.47 -27.37
N SER A 974 -18.04 -5.45 -27.12
CA SER A 974 -19.45 -5.41 -27.49
C SER A 974 -19.77 -4.50 -28.69
N GLY A 975 -20.96 -4.66 -29.28
CA GLY A 975 -21.47 -3.85 -30.39
C GLY A 975 -20.71 -4.01 -31.71
N ASP A 976 -21.12 -3.24 -32.73
CA ASP A 976 -20.49 -3.26 -34.06
C ASP A 976 -19.06 -2.68 -34.08
N PHE A 977 -18.64 -1.98 -33.01
CA PHE A 977 -17.28 -1.46 -32.83
C PHE A 977 -16.39 -2.38 -31.96
N PHE A 978 -16.92 -3.48 -31.43
CA PHE A 978 -16.18 -4.47 -30.62
C PHE A 978 -15.43 -3.89 -29.41
N THR A 979 -16.03 -2.92 -28.73
CA THR A 979 -15.52 -2.33 -27.47
C THR A 979 -16.66 -1.65 -26.71
N ASP A 980 -16.60 -1.69 -25.38
CA ASP A 980 -17.44 -0.94 -24.45
C ASP A 980 -16.82 0.43 -24.07
N GLU A 981 -15.59 0.70 -24.51
CA GLU A 981 -14.68 1.77 -24.08
C GLU A 981 -14.46 1.85 -22.55
N GLN A 982 -14.72 0.78 -21.79
CA GLN A 982 -14.49 0.73 -20.35
C GLN A 982 -13.09 0.22 -20.02
N PHE A 983 -12.71 0.32 -18.74
CA PHE A 983 -11.41 -0.07 -18.20
C PHE A 983 -11.51 -1.40 -17.48
N HIS A 984 -10.62 -2.34 -17.80
CA HIS A 984 -10.62 -3.69 -17.22
C HIS A 984 -9.21 -4.12 -16.84
N VAL A 985 -9.06 -4.71 -15.65
CA VAL A 985 -7.80 -5.35 -15.24
C VAL A 985 -7.68 -6.68 -15.96
N LEU A 986 -6.68 -6.80 -16.84
CA LEU A 986 -6.40 -8.01 -17.61
C LEU A 986 -5.07 -8.68 -17.21
N ALA A 987 -4.22 -8.00 -16.43
CA ALA A 987 -2.88 -8.48 -16.05
C ALA A 987 -2.01 -8.89 -17.25
N VAL A 988 -2.01 -8.10 -18.33
CA VAL A 988 -1.05 -8.29 -19.44
C VAL A 988 0.37 -8.16 -18.88
N PRO A 989 1.35 -8.99 -19.29
CA PRO A 989 2.71 -8.90 -18.76
C PRO A 989 3.33 -7.53 -19.04
N GLN A 990 3.75 -6.80 -18.00
CA GLN A 990 4.23 -5.42 -18.15
C GLN A 990 5.68 -5.37 -18.63
N ILE A 991 5.90 -4.77 -19.81
CA ILE A 991 7.20 -4.63 -20.47
C ILE A 991 7.54 -3.17 -20.80
N GLY A 992 8.81 -2.92 -21.16
CA GLY A 992 9.29 -1.59 -21.53
C GLY A 992 9.76 -0.76 -20.32
N PRO A 993 9.95 0.56 -20.49
CA PRO A 993 10.39 1.43 -19.39
C PRO A 993 9.29 1.73 -18.36
N GLY A 994 8.02 1.55 -18.75
CA GLY A 994 6.85 1.79 -17.92
C GLY A 994 6.63 3.26 -17.54
N MET A 995 5.61 3.56 -16.74
CA MET A 995 5.09 4.93 -16.57
C MET A 995 5.70 5.71 -15.39
N GLU A 996 6.76 5.17 -14.77
CA GLU A 996 7.31 5.61 -13.48
C GLU A 996 6.33 5.51 -12.29
N ASP A 997 5.28 4.69 -12.42
CA ASP A 997 4.31 4.50 -11.34
C ASP A 997 4.86 3.45 -10.31
N GLY A 998 5.19 3.88 -9.09
CA GLY A 998 5.66 2.98 -8.00
C GLY A 998 7.10 2.42 -8.17
N PRO A 999 7.53 1.48 -7.29
CA PRO A 999 8.96 1.17 -7.04
C PRO A 999 9.74 0.58 -8.22
N TYR A 1000 9.02 0.13 -9.25
CA TYR A 1000 9.57 -0.61 -10.38
C TYR A 1000 9.03 -0.09 -11.72
N HIS A 1001 8.72 1.21 -11.75
CA HIS A 1001 8.21 1.92 -12.93
C HIS A 1001 7.02 1.22 -13.58
N ASP A 1002 6.00 0.82 -12.82
CA ASP A 1002 4.82 0.16 -13.39
C ASP A 1002 4.05 1.12 -14.30
N ASP A 1003 3.06 0.55 -14.99
CA ASP A 1003 1.95 1.31 -15.55
C ASP A 1003 0.67 1.00 -14.77
N PHE A 1004 0.19 1.95 -13.96
CA PHE A 1004 -1.03 1.78 -13.17
C PHE A 1004 -2.31 1.85 -14.01
N GLY A 1005 -2.21 2.22 -15.29
CA GLY A 1005 -3.34 2.37 -16.18
C GLY A 1005 -4.32 3.43 -15.70
N ARG A 1006 -5.61 3.09 -15.67
CA ARG A 1006 -6.71 4.01 -15.32
C ARG A 1006 -6.57 4.60 -13.92
N PHE A 1007 -5.99 3.88 -12.95
CA PHE A 1007 -5.79 4.39 -11.59
C PHE A 1007 -5.00 5.71 -11.54
N ARG A 1008 -4.00 5.89 -12.42
CA ARG A 1008 -3.25 7.15 -12.55
C ARG A 1008 -4.13 8.37 -12.82
N GLU A 1009 -5.28 8.14 -13.45
CA GLU A 1009 -6.26 9.17 -13.77
C GLU A 1009 -7.40 9.25 -12.74
N SER A 1010 -7.90 8.11 -12.25
CA SER A 1010 -9.11 8.05 -11.40
C SER A 1010 -8.87 8.03 -9.89
N GLY A 1011 -7.67 7.62 -9.44
CA GLY A 1011 -7.34 7.38 -8.02
C GLY A 1011 -8.16 6.27 -7.33
N ASN A 1012 -8.95 5.51 -8.09
CA ASN A 1012 -9.86 4.47 -7.56
C ASN A 1012 -9.14 3.11 -7.51
N PRO A 1013 -8.91 2.50 -6.33
CA PRO A 1013 -8.15 1.25 -6.22
C PRO A 1013 -8.65 0.08 -7.08
N ALA A 1014 -9.93 0.05 -7.48
CA ALA A 1014 -10.44 -0.97 -8.40
C ALA A 1014 -9.90 -0.86 -9.84
N ASP A 1015 -9.48 0.34 -10.24
CA ASP A 1015 -8.95 0.68 -11.57
C ASP A 1015 -7.43 0.45 -11.71
N LEU A 1016 -6.76 -0.07 -10.67
CA LEU A 1016 -5.32 -0.32 -10.68
C LEU A 1016 -4.97 -1.43 -11.69
N TYR A 1017 -4.07 -1.13 -12.63
CA TYR A 1017 -3.76 -1.94 -13.83
C TYR A 1017 -4.96 -2.16 -14.77
N ALA A 1018 -6.00 -1.32 -14.69
CA ALA A 1018 -7.12 -1.37 -15.62
C ALA A 1018 -6.83 -0.54 -16.87
N PHE A 1019 -7.02 -1.14 -18.05
CA PHE A 1019 -6.80 -0.48 -19.34
C PHE A 1019 -8.05 -0.50 -20.19
N ARG A 1020 -8.21 0.53 -21.03
CA ARG A 1020 -9.34 0.70 -21.95
C ARG A 1020 -9.42 -0.47 -22.91
N THR A 1021 -10.58 -1.10 -23.02
CA THR A 1021 -10.83 -2.13 -24.04
C THR A 1021 -10.67 -1.52 -25.45
N PRO A 1022 -9.73 -2.01 -26.28
CA PRO A 1022 -9.59 -1.56 -27.66
C PRO A 1022 -10.66 -2.16 -28.56
N THR A 1023 -10.94 -1.52 -29.70
CA THR A 1023 -11.70 -2.16 -30.78
C THR A 1023 -10.95 -3.37 -31.34
N LEU A 1024 -11.69 -4.38 -31.80
CA LEU A 1024 -11.14 -5.54 -32.53
C LEU A 1024 -11.24 -5.41 -34.05
N LEU A 1025 -11.74 -4.28 -34.57
CA LEU A 1025 -11.72 -4.03 -36.01
C LEU A 1025 -10.28 -3.87 -36.48
N ASN A 1026 -9.92 -4.57 -37.57
CA ASN A 1026 -8.56 -4.65 -38.11
C ASN A 1026 -7.49 -5.26 -37.18
N VAL A 1027 -7.90 -5.92 -36.08
CA VAL A 1027 -6.98 -6.45 -35.05
C VAL A 1027 -5.81 -7.27 -35.62
N GLU A 1028 -6.02 -8.01 -36.71
CA GLU A 1028 -4.99 -8.80 -37.40
C GLU A 1028 -3.73 -8.02 -37.82
N VAL A 1029 -3.86 -6.71 -38.11
CA VAL A 1029 -2.75 -5.86 -38.60
C VAL A 1029 -2.29 -4.81 -37.59
N THR A 1030 -2.89 -4.77 -36.39
CA THR A 1030 -2.58 -3.77 -35.35
C THR A 1030 -1.82 -4.37 -34.17
N GLY A 1031 -1.08 -5.47 -34.39
CA GLY A 1031 -0.14 -6.02 -33.40
C GLY A 1031 1.22 -5.29 -33.44
N PRO A 1032 2.10 -5.46 -32.43
CA PRO A 1032 1.94 -6.30 -31.23
C PRO A 1032 0.80 -5.91 -30.28
N TYR A 1033 0.42 -6.81 -29.39
CA TYR A 1033 -0.84 -6.76 -28.65
C TYR A 1033 -0.64 -6.59 -27.14
N GLY A 1034 -1.41 -5.69 -26.55
CA GLY A 1034 -1.31 -5.28 -25.15
C GLY A 1034 -1.39 -3.76 -25.05
N HIS A 1035 -1.35 -3.21 -23.83
CA HIS A 1035 -1.15 -1.77 -23.61
C HIS A 1035 0.28 -1.31 -23.98
N ASP A 1036 1.20 -2.25 -23.98
CA ASP A 1036 2.65 -2.20 -24.06
C ASP A 1036 3.19 -3.19 -25.11
N GLY A 1037 2.30 -3.86 -25.86
CA GLY A 1037 2.65 -4.74 -26.97
C GLY A 1037 3.24 -6.10 -26.55
N ALA A 1038 3.09 -6.53 -25.29
CA ALA A 1038 3.69 -7.75 -24.74
C ALA A 1038 3.48 -9.04 -25.57
N TYR A 1039 2.44 -9.14 -26.38
CA TYR A 1039 2.23 -10.31 -27.24
C TYR A 1039 2.51 -10.01 -28.71
N ALA A 1040 3.50 -10.68 -29.30
CA ALA A 1040 3.82 -10.54 -30.72
C ALA A 1040 2.77 -11.18 -31.67
N THR A 1041 1.83 -11.99 -31.14
CA THR A 1041 0.85 -12.73 -31.96
C THR A 1041 -0.58 -12.63 -31.42
N LEU A 1042 -1.55 -12.60 -32.33
CA LEU A 1042 -2.99 -12.59 -31.99
C LEU A 1042 -3.38 -13.82 -31.16
N LYS A 1043 -2.73 -14.95 -31.40
CA LYS A 1043 -2.94 -16.18 -30.63
C LYS A 1043 -2.44 -16.06 -29.19
N GLY A 1044 -1.32 -15.38 -28.95
CA GLY A 1044 -0.77 -15.14 -27.61
C GLY A 1044 -1.74 -14.34 -26.75
N ILE A 1045 -2.19 -13.19 -27.25
CA ILE A 1045 -3.15 -12.35 -26.51
C ILE A 1045 -4.53 -13.02 -26.34
N VAL A 1046 -4.99 -13.85 -27.29
CA VAL A 1046 -6.22 -14.66 -27.12
C VAL A 1046 -6.05 -15.72 -26.03
N LEU A 1047 -4.90 -16.39 -25.95
CA LEU A 1047 -4.62 -17.33 -24.86
C LEU A 1047 -4.58 -16.62 -23.50
N HIS A 1048 -4.03 -15.41 -23.45
CA HIS A 1048 -4.04 -14.56 -22.25
C HIS A 1048 -5.46 -14.23 -21.78
N HIS A 1049 -6.34 -13.77 -22.67
CA HIS A 1049 -7.74 -13.51 -22.32
C HIS A 1049 -8.48 -14.76 -21.81
N LEU A 1050 -8.15 -15.95 -22.31
CA LEU A 1050 -8.76 -17.20 -21.84
C LEU A 1050 -8.27 -17.63 -20.46
N ASN A 1051 -7.00 -17.37 -20.12
CA ASN A 1051 -6.46 -17.64 -18.77
C ASN A 1051 -5.21 -16.81 -18.49
N PRO A 1052 -5.34 -15.62 -17.85
CA PRO A 1052 -4.20 -14.74 -17.58
C PRO A 1052 -3.13 -15.40 -16.71
N SER A 1053 -3.51 -16.06 -15.61
CA SER A 1053 -2.58 -16.73 -14.68
C SER A 1053 -1.68 -17.75 -15.39
N ARG A 1054 -2.26 -18.54 -16.30
CA ARG A 1054 -1.53 -19.54 -17.09
C ARG A 1054 -0.69 -18.89 -18.19
N ALA A 1055 -1.22 -17.90 -18.89
CA ALA A 1055 -0.50 -17.24 -19.99
C ALA A 1055 0.73 -16.46 -19.49
N ILE A 1056 0.69 -15.94 -18.27
CA ILE A 1056 1.83 -15.36 -17.56
C ILE A 1056 2.84 -16.46 -17.18
N ALA A 1057 2.38 -17.57 -16.59
CA ALA A 1057 3.25 -18.67 -16.19
C ALA A 1057 3.93 -19.40 -17.38
N GLU A 1058 3.32 -19.33 -18.58
CA GLU A 1058 3.84 -19.88 -19.84
C GLU A 1058 4.41 -18.77 -20.77
N TYR A 1059 4.64 -17.54 -20.27
CA TYR A 1059 5.05 -16.41 -21.10
C TYR A 1059 6.49 -16.55 -21.64
N ASP A 1060 6.63 -16.44 -22.96
CA ASP A 1060 7.92 -16.48 -23.66
C ASP A 1060 8.43 -15.06 -23.92
N VAL A 1061 9.42 -14.62 -23.15
CA VAL A 1061 10.07 -13.31 -23.31
C VAL A 1061 10.84 -13.17 -24.63
N THR A 1062 11.20 -14.28 -25.29
CA THR A 1062 11.96 -14.26 -26.56
C THR A 1062 11.14 -13.81 -27.76
N GLN A 1063 9.83 -13.60 -27.60
CA GLN A 1063 8.97 -13.01 -28.63
C GLN A 1063 9.18 -11.49 -28.83
N LEU A 1064 9.78 -10.82 -27.84
CA LEU A 1064 10.02 -9.38 -27.81
C LEU A 1064 11.25 -8.97 -28.62
N GLU A 1065 11.31 -7.71 -29.06
CA GLU A 1065 12.53 -7.15 -29.63
C GLU A 1065 13.65 -7.07 -28.57
N PRO A 1066 14.91 -7.42 -28.88
CA PRO A 1066 15.99 -7.49 -27.87
C PRO A 1066 16.32 -6.20 -27.12
N ALA A 1067 15.78 -5.05 -27.55
CA ALA A 1067 15.98 -3.76 -26.90
C ALA A 1067 14.86 -3.41 -25.90
N VAL A 1068 13.77 -4.18 -25.85
CA VAL A 1068 12.67 -3.97 -24.91
C VAL A 1068 13.14 -4.28 -23.48
N GLN A 1069 12.96 -3.31 -22.59
CA GLN A 1069 13.32 -3.46 -21.18
C GLN A 1069 12.38 -4.48 -20.51
N THR A 1070 12.95 -5.37 -19.72
CA THR A 1070 12.23 -6.49 -19.06
C THR A 1070 12.65 -6.69 -17.61
N GLN A 1071 13.45 -5.78 -17.06
CA GLN A 1071 14.03 -5.88 -15.71
C GLN A 1071 12.99 -5.99 -14.58
N TYR A 1072 11.82 -5.38 -14.77
CA TYR A 1072 10.71 -5.39 -13.81
C TYR A 1072 9.54 -6.30 -14.21
N LEU A 1073 9.63 -6.97 -15.37
CA LEU A 1073 8.56 -7.79 -15.97
C LEU A 1073 7.90 -8.74 -14.96
N VAL A 1074 8.71 -9.53 -14.25
CA VAL A 1074 8.21 -10.54 -13.31
C VAL A 1074 7.46 -9.90 -12.14
N PHE A 1075 7.96 -8.76 -11.63
CA PHE A 1075 7.38 -8.10 -10.48
C PHE A 1075 6.05 -7.43 -10.86
N ASN A 1076 6.08 -6.55 -11.85
CA ASN A 1076 4.93 -5.72 -12.26
C ASN A 1076 3.79 -6.60 -12.83
N THR A 1077 4.14 -7.70 -13.50
CA THR A 1077 3.14 -8.70 -13.95
C THR A 1077 2.57 -9.51 -12.78
N GLY A 1078 3.40 -9.92 -11.82
CA GLY A 1078 2.94 -10.61 -10.61
C GLY A 1078 1.97 -9.74 -9.81
N ARG A 1079 2.28 -8.44 -9.73
CA ARG A 1079 1.42 -7.40 -9.17
C ARG A 1079 0.08 -7.30 -9.91
N ALA A 1080 0.08 -7.02 -11.21
CA ALA A 1080 -1.16 -6.90 -11.98
C ALA A 1080 -2.03 -8.17 -11.92
N LEU A 1081 -1.40 -9.36 -11.84
CA LEU A 1081 -2.10 -10.63 -11.64
C LEU A 1081 -2.73 -10.77 -10.25
N ALA A 1082 -2.02 -10.35 -9.19
CA ALA A 1082 -2.58 -10.28 -7.85
C ALA A 1082 -3.82 -9.37 -7.82
N LYS A 1083 -3.78 -8.21 -8.48
CA LYS A 1083 -4.93 -7.30 -8.59
C LYS A 1083 -6.13 -7.92 -9.33
N LEU A 1084 -5.88 -8.63 -10.43
CA LEU A 1084 -6.94 -9.39 -11.10
C LEU A 1084 -7.58 -10.42 -10.16
N GLN A 1085 -6.79 -11.11 -9.34
CA GLN A 1085 -7.31 -12.09 -8.39
C GLN A 1085 -8.05 -11.46 -7.21
N GLU A 1086 -7.61 -10.31 -6.72
CA GLU A 1086 -8.30 -9.49 -5.73
C GLU A 1086 -9.69 -9.07 -6.25
N ASN A 1087 -9.77 -8.47 -7.44
CA ASN A 1087 -11.03 -8.07 -8.07
C ASN A 1087 -11.97 -9.29 -8.30
N ARG A 1088 -11.43 -10.47 -8.62
CA ARG A 1088 -12.20 -11.73 -8.69
C ARG A 1088 -12.76 -12.14 -7.32
N ASN A 1089 -11.95 -12.07 -6.27
CA ASN A 1089 -12.35 -12.42 -4.90
C ASN A 1089 -13.42 -11.46 -4.35
N ALA A 1090 -13.32 -10.17 -4.67
CA ALA A 1090 -14.31 -9.14 -4.36
C ALA A 1090 -15.62 -9.26 -5.17
N GLY A 1091 -15.77 -10.29 -6.02
CA GLY A 1091 -16.98 -10.53 -6.81
C GLY A 1091 -17.21 -9.53 -7.95
N GLN A 1092 -16.20 -8.74 -8.33
CA GLN A 1092 -16.32 -7.80 -9.45
C GLN A 1092 -16.51 -8.53 -10.78
N LYS A 1093 -17.09 -7.85 -11.77
CA LYS A 1093 -17.39 -8.40 -13.09
C LYS A 1093 -16.15 -8.40 -14.01
N VAL A 1094 -15.10 -9.10 -13.59
CA VAL A 1094 -13.83 -9.23 -14.31
C VAL A 1094 -13.73 -10.54 -15.11
N ILE A 1095 -12.69 -10.65 -15.95
CA ILE A 1095 -12.47 -11.82 -16.81
C ILE A 1095 -12.25 -13.10 -16.00
N ARG A 1096 -12.90 -14.19 -16.41
CA ARG A 1096 -12.82 -15.53 -15.78
C ARG A 1096 -11.95 -16.47 -16.59
N ASP A 1097 -11.42 -17.49 -15.93
CA ASP A 1097 -10.64 -18.54 -16.58
C ASP A 1097 -11.54 -19.47 -17.41
N ILE A 1098 -11.30 -19.54 -18.72
CA ILE A 1098 -12.07 -20.32 -19.69
C ILE A 1098 -11.17 -21.37 -20.35
N ARG A 1099 -11.68 -22.59 -20.50
CA ARG A 1099 -10.94 -23.72 -21.12
C ARG A 1099 -11.52 -24.07 -22.48
N LEU A 1100 -10.84 -23.63 -23.54
CA LEU A 1100 -11.14 -24.00 -24.92
C LEU A 1100 -10.14 -25.02 -25.46
N THR A 1101 -10.59 -25.89 -26.37
CA THR A 1101 -9.69 -26.77 -27.15
C THR A 1101 -8.91 -25.98 -28.20
N SER A 1102 -7.76 -26.49 -28.65
CA SER A 1102 -6.96 -25.86 -29.72
C SER A 1102 -7.77 -25.62 -31.00
N LYS A 1103 -8.76 -26.46 -31.30
CA LYS A 1103 -9.69 -26.25 -32.42
C LYS A 1103 -10.62 -25.05 -32.18
N GLN A 1104 -11.20 -24.93 -30.99
CA GLN A 1104 -12.04 -23.77 -30.63
C GLN A 1104 -11.24 -22.46 -30.62
N ILE A 1105 -9.98 -22.49 -30.16
CA ILE A 1105 -9.07 -21.33 -30.22
C ILE A 1105 -8.80 -20.94 -31.68
N ASN A 1106 -8.52 -21.91 -32.56
CA ASN A 1106 -8.34 -21.64 -33.99
C ASN A 1106 -9.63 -21.16 -34.67
N ASP A 1107 -10.80 -21.69 -34.29
CA ASP A 1107 -12.11 -21.22 -34.77
C ASP A 1107 -12.34 -19.76 -34.33
N LEU A 1108 -12.06 -19.41 -33.07
CA LEU A 1108 -12.15 -18.05 -32.51
C LEU A 1108 -11.21 -17.06 -33.22
N ILE A 1109 -9.94 -17.43 -33.41
CA ILE A 1109 -8.99 -16.63 -34.21
C ILE A 1109 -9.50 -16.48 -35.64
N SER A 1110 -10.02 -17.54 -36.26
CA SER A 1110 -10.61 -17.47 -37.61
C SER A 1110 -11.75 -16.46 -37.70
N PHE A 1111 -12.50 -16.23 -36.60
CA PHE A 1111 -13.49 -15.16 -36.54
C PHE A 1111 -12.85 -13.77 -36.42
N LEU A 1112 -11.86 -13.58 -35.55
CA LEU A 1112 -11.18 -12.28 -35.40
C LEU A 1112 -10.56 -11.79 -36.73
N LEU A 1113 -10.02 -12.69 -37.55
CA LEU A 1113 -9.51 -12.37 -38.90
C LEU A 1113 -10.61 -11.89 -39.88
N THR A 1114 -11.90 -12.14 -39.58
CA THR A 1114 -13.03 -11.60 -40.37
C THR A 1114 -13.43 -10.18 -39.98
N LEU A 1115 -12.79 -9.61 -38.95
CA LEU A 1115 -12.94 -8.21 -38.53
C LEU A 1115 -11.95 -7.27 -39.25
N THR A 1116 -11.12 -7.81 -40.15
CA THR A 1116 -10.14 -7.03 -40.92
C THR A 1116 -10.71 -6.61 -42.28
N ASP A 1117 -10.61 -5.32 -42.57
CA ASP A 1117 -10.91 -4.75 -43.88
C ASP A 1117 -9.81 -5.19 -44.90
N PRO A 1118 -10.15 -5.72 -46.08
CA PRO A 1118 -9.14 -6.05 -47.09
C PRO A 1118 -8.27 -4.87 -47.54
N CYS A 1119 -8.73 -3.62 -47.39
CA CYS A 1119 -7.98 -2.41 -47.73
C CYS A 1119 -6.72 -2.26 -46.88
N VAL A 1120 -6.76 -2.54 -45.57
CA VAL A 1120 -5.61 -2.32 -44.67
C VAL A 1120 -4.45 -3.30 -44.88
N LYS A 1121 -4.64 -4.34 -45.71
CA LYS A 1121 -3.59 -5.25 -46.17
C LYS A 1121 -3.05 -4.89 -47.56
N ASN A 1122 -3.59 -3.85 -48.20
CA ASN A 1122 -3.28 -3.48 -49.58
C ASN A 1122 -2.64 -2.08 -49.61
N THR A 1123 -1.35 -2.03 -49.88
CA THR A 1123 -0.56 -0.79 -49.94
C THR A 1123 -1.12 0.22 -50.96
N ALA A 1124 -1.70 -0.25 -52.07
CA ALA A 1124 -2.34 0.62 -53.07
C ALA A 1124 -3.70 1.17 -52.60
N CYS A 1125 -4.35 0.53 -51.63
CA CYS A 1125 -5.57 1.06 -51.01
C CYS A 1125 -5.21 2.11 -49.94
N LEU A 1126 -4.22 1.81 -49.10
CA LEU A 1126 -3.71 2.74 -48.07
C LEU A 1126 -3.01 3.98 -48.63
N ALA A 1127 -2.61 3.98 -49.90
CA ALA A 1127 -1.89 5.09 -50.55
C ALA A 1127 -2.60 6.44 -50.43
N SER A 1128 -3.94 6.49 -50.39
CA SER A 1128 -4.70 7.75 -50.25
C SER A 1128 -4.42 8.50 -48.93
N TRP A 1129 -3.92 7.80 -47.89
CA TRP A 1129 -3.58 8.35 -46.58
C TRP A 1129 -2.06 8.54 -46.40
N ILE A 1130 -1.27 8.44 -47.46
CA ILE A 1130 0.20 8.57 -47.41
C ILE A 1130 0.63 9.59 -48.46
N PRO A 1131 1.41 10.64 -48.11
CA PRO A 1131 1.86 11.63 -49.08
C PRO A 1131 2.75 11.05 -50.19
N ASP A 1132 2.43 11.39 -51.44
CA ASP A 1132 3.22 11.04 -52.63
C ASP A 1132 4.44 12.00 -52.77
N ASP A 1133 5.54 11.57 -53.39
CA ASP A 1133 6.69 12.45 -53.71
C ASP A 1133 6.29 13.70 -54.55
N ASN A 1134 5.16 13.64 -55.27
CA ASN A 1134 4.58 14.76 -56.02
C ASN A 1134 3.77 15.74 -55.16
N ASP A 1135 3.38 15.36 -53.94
CA ASP A 1135 2.65 16.26 -53.03
C ASP A 1135 3.52 17.43 -52.57
N THR A 1136 2.89 18.57 -52.31
CA THR A 1136 3.57 19.74 -51.73
C THR A 1136 4.21 19.41 -50.39
N ASP A 1137 5.52 19.55 -50.30
CA ASP A 1137 6.29 19.52 -49.06
C ASP A 1137 6.57 20.98 -48.64
N PRO A 1138 5.90 21.51 -47.60
CA PRO A 1138 5.95 22.93 -47.27
C PRO A 1138 7.23 23.37 -46.54
N ASP A 1139 7.97 22.45 -45.92
CA ASP A 1139 9.09 22.76 -45.01
C ASP A 1139 10.39 21.99 -45.27
N GLY A 1140 10.31 20.81 -45.89
CA GLY A 1140 11.47 19.95 -46.17
C GLY A 1140 11.70 18.89 -45.11
N LEU A 1141 10.74 18.72 -44.20
CA LEU A 1141 10.81 17.87 -43.02
C LEU A 1141 9.76 16.75 -43.06
N ARG A 1142 9.17 16.47 -44.23
CA ARG A 1142 8.31 15.30 -44.42
C ARG A 1142 9.10 14.03 -44.15
N LEU A 1143 8.59 13.18 -43.26
CA LEU A 1143 9.08 11.84 -43.00
C LEU A 1143 9.09 10.99 -44.28
N LYS A 1144 10.23 10.36 -44.60
CA LYS A 1144 10.40 9.49 -45.76
C LYS A 1144 10.55 8.03 -45.34
N ALA A 1145 9.43 7.45 -44.89
CA ALA A 1145 9.38 6.14 -44.25
C ALA A 1145 10.14 5.04 -45.02
N LYS A 1146 11.13 4.45 -44.36
CA LYS A 1146 11.82 3.22 -44.74
C LYS A 1146 11.24 2.10 -43.88
N ILE A 1147 10.61 1.10 -44.48
CA ILE A 1147 10.01 -0.04 -43.76
C ILE A 1147 10.65 -1.32 -44.32
N LYS A 1148 11.28 -2.12 -43.46
CA LYS A 1148 12.05 -3.32 -43.89
C LYS A 1148 11.20 -4.40 -44.55
N SER A 1149 9.92 -4.51 -44.22
CA SER A 1149 8.94 -5.31 -44.94
C SER A 1149 7.52 -4.80 -44.64
N PRO A 1150 6.75 -4.37 -45.65
CA PRO A 1150 5.36 -4.00 -45.46
C PRO A 1150 4.52 -5.27 -45.17
N VAL A 1151 4.21 -5.48 -43.89
CA VAL A 1151 3.28 -6.51 -43.35
C VAL A 1151 3.34 -7.89 -44.04
N THR A 1152 4.50 -8.55 -43.97
CA THR A 1152 4.53 -10.03 -44.02
C THR A 1152 4.36 -10.57 -42.62
N MET A 1153 3.14 -11.05 -42.32
CA MET A 1153 2.74 -11.59 -41.02
C MET A 1153 3.72 -12.66 -40.50
N ARG A 1154 4.22 -12.47 -39.27
CA ARG A 1154 4.78 -13.57 -38.46
C ARG A 1154 3.59 -14.43 -38.00
N HIS A 1155 3.39 -15.58 -38.66
CA HIS A 1155 2.29 -16.53 -38.41
C HIS A 1155 2.52 -17.44 -37.20
#